data_AF-A0A3M1YYL0-F1
#
_entry.id   AF-A0A3M1YYL0-F1
#
_cell.length_a   1.000
_cell.length_b   1.000
_cell.length_c   1.000
_cell.angle_alpha   90.00
_cell.angle_beta   90.00
_cell.angle_gamma   90.00
#
_symmetry.space_group_name_H-M   'P 1'
#
loop_
_entity.id
_entity.type
_entity.pdbx_description
1 polymer ?
#
loop_
_entity_poly.entity_id
_entity_poly.type
_entity_poly.pdbx_seq_one_letter_code
_entity_poly.pdbx_strand_id
1 'polypeptide(L)'
;MFLIFTTFGTLDFYRPGEVANPDAAHAVHAEADTHGEAADGHGEAAADDHGETATTDEHGTASAEEGHGETAAADDHSTAEDDGHGTAVAETPTNNDHIAFDDLGVFGQARRLLALEEGETLEGVVYKYNGQPLIATDEDGSPIYDNEGNPVYAERGREVYIGPIKLDITTVITIITLLMLLGASGKSAQIPLFVWLPDAMAGPTPVSALIHAATMVTAGVYMMVRSSVFFHAADLTSLIVTLVGAATAIMAGFIAIGQWDIKRVLAYSTISQLGFMVAAVGVGAYVAAMFHLFTHAFFKALLFLGSGSVIHGMEHGAHEVHDHIDPQDMRNMGGLKSKMPITYITYLVGTLALAGIFPFAGFWSKDEILADSWQAGISGATFFNQISGYIALAILAAAAAFTAFYMWRQMELVFYGKPRTKAAEHAHESSPSMTIPLIILGLFSIFAGFFNTPSGVLGLDGIFGAHRFGEFLIPSVSYAHIGEFNWLLAIGALSLGLGAIFVARSIYGHGKALTADGRDPLQAMPETSAIWSLANARLYWDEFYDRIIIRPYQRLGTFLADTLDWAFLHDYVHDTVIYKGFNTVGEILSRPFDLGVIDGIVNGIARLIGWLSGQFRKVQTGYVRTYAVALLLGVVVVLIIMLLPLAQNG
;
A
#
# COMPACT_ATOMS: atom_id res chain seq x y z
N MET A 1 5.90 0.80 0.69
CA MET A 1 5.29 0.43 1.98
C MET A 1 6.11 0.99 3.13
N PHE A 2 7.42 0.69 3.20
CA PHE A 2 8.33 1.35 4.17
C PHE A 2 8.30 2.89 4.04
N LEU A 3 8.42 3.46 2.83
CA LEU A 3 8.29 4.91 2.58
C LEU A 3 6.93 5.51 2.95
N ILE A 4 5.81 4.78 2.77
CA ILE A 4 4.49 5.27 3.19
C ILE A 4 4.41 5.27 4.73
N PHE A 5 4.94 4.24 5.39
CA PHE A 5 4.99 4.18 6.85
C PHE A 5 6.03 5.11 7.47
N THR A 6 7.13 5.48 6.79
CA THR A 6 8.11 6.45 7.32
C THR A 6 7.71 7.88 7.03
N THR A 7 7.02 8.16 5.92
CA THR A 7 6.51 9.50 5.60
C THR A 7 5.18 9.81 6.32
N PHE A 8 4.36 8.80 6.64
CA PHE A 8 3.08 8.98 7.35
C PHE A 8 3.04 8.42 8.79
N GLY A 9 4.11 7.78 9.27
CA GLY A 9 4.17 7.16 10.61
C GLY A 9 4.73 8.05 11.71
N THR A 10 5.11 9.29 11.40
CA THR A 10 5.48 10.31 12.41
C THR A 10 4.29 11.21 12.77
N LEU A 11 3.05 10.73 12.61
CA LEU A 11 1.84 11.55 12.70
C LEU A 11 0.96 11.13 13.89
N ASP A 12 1.15 11.87 14.99
CA ASP A 12 0.26 12.10 16.13
C ASP A 12 -0.45 10.87 16.71
N PHE A 13 0.24 10.21 17.65
CA PHE A 13 -0.40 9.41 18.70
C PHE A 13 -0.38 10.22 20.00
N TYR A 14 -1.37 11.08 20.23
CA TYR A 14 -1.67 11.57 21.58
C TYR A 14 -2.88 10.81 22.13
N ARG A 15 -2.78 10.37 23.39
CA ARG A 15 -3.71 9.43 24.04
C ARG A 15 -5.04 10.11 24.37
N PRO A 16 -6.17 9.37 24.42
CA PRO A 16 -7.40 9.88 25.02
C PRO A 16 -7.12 10.26 26.49
N GLY A 17 -7.20 11.55 26.83
CA GLY A 17 -7.01 12.05 28.20
C GLY A 17 -6.27 13.38 28.35
N GLU A 18 -5.63 13.92 27.31
CA GLU A 18 -5.10 15.29 27.34
C GLU A 18 -6.21 16.28 26.95
N VAL A 19 -7.29 16.28 27.74
CA VAL A 19 -8.27 17.36 27.76
C VAL A 19 -7.82 18.30 28.86
N ALA A 20 -7.63 19.57 28.49
CA ALA A 20 -7.27 20.66 29.38
C ALA A 20 -7.99 20.58 30.73
N ASN A 21 -7.23 20.50 31.83
CA ASN A 21 -7.72 21.01 33.11
C ASN A 21 -7.50 22.54 33.07
N PRO A 22 -8.56 23.37 33.00
CA PRO A 22 -8.42 24.82 32.93
C PRO A 22 -7.81 25.43 34.20
N ASP A 23 -7.74 24.68 35.30
CA ASP A 23 -7.24 25.16 36.59
C ASP A 23 -5.75 24.86 36.85
N ALA A 24 -5.07 24.12 35.97
CA ALA A 24 -3.65 23.77 36.15
C ALA A 24 -2.67 24.80 35.54
N ALA A 25 -3.15 25.75 34.73
CA ALA A 25 -2.32 26.76 34.08
C ALA A 25 -1.97 27.98 34.96
N HIS A 26 -2.50 28.06 36.18
CA HIS A 26 -2.22 29.16 37.12
C HIS A 26 -1.21 28.85 38.24
N ALA A 27 -0.53 27.69 38.21
CA ALA A 27 0.44 27.31 39.24
C ALA A 27 1.90 27.22 38.79
N VAL A 28 2.26 27.63 37.56
CA VAL A 28 3.65 27.50 37.03
C VAL A 28 4.36 28.86 36.82
N HIS A 29 3.72 29.97 37.18
CA HIS A 29 4.37 31.29 37.22
C HIS A 29 4.24 31.95 38.59
N ALA A 30 4.84 31.35 39.61
CA ALA A 30 5.07 32.00 40.91
C ALA A 30 6.18 31.31 41.73
N GLU A 31 7.33 31.02 41.14
CA GLU A 31 8.54 30.68 41.92
C GLU A 31 9.81 30.84 41.06
N ALA A 32 10.05 32.06 40.59
CA ALA A 32 11.32 32.44 39.99
C ALA A 32 11.59 33.91 40.30
N ASP A 33 11.70 34.22 41.59
CA ASP A 33 12.39 35.41 42.09
C ASP A 33 12.55 35.27 43.60
N THR A 34 13.71 34.78 44.05
CA THR A 34 14.43 35.30 45.23
C THR A 34 15.67 34.45 45.55
N HIS A 35 16.76 35.17 45.81
CA HIS A 35 18.02 34.77 46.44
C HIS A 35 19.13 34.21 45.54
N GLY A 36 20.08 35.12 45.27
CA GLY A 36 21.40 34.84 44.74
C GLY A 36 22.43 34.39 45.78
N GLU A 37 23.64 34.25 45.24
CA GLU A 37 24.98 34.31 45.83
C GLU A 37 25.67 33.04 46.37
N ALA A 38 26.91 32.91 45.84
CA ALA A 38 28.10 32.16 46.30
C ALA A 38 28.14 30.64 46.05
N ALA A 39 29.27 30.00 45.76
CA ALA A 39 30.60 30.34 45.26
C ALA A 39 31.34 28.98 45.07
N ASP A 40 32.32 28.97 44.16
CA ASP A 40 33.52 28.10 44.12
C ASP A 40 33.43 26.56 44.02
N GLY A 41 34.12 26.04 42.98
CA GLY A 41 35.31 25.21 43.23
C GLY A 41 35.34 23.81 42.61
N HIS A 42 36.20 23.65 41.57
CA HIS A 42 36.94 22.43 41.16
C HIS A 42 36.11 21.22 40.67
N GLY A 43 36.49 20.41 39.67
CA GLY A 43 37.72 20.19 38.92
C GLY A 43 37.73 18.71 38.48
N GLU A 44 38.22 18.42 37.27
CA GLU A 44 38.69 17.11 36.72
C GLU A 44 37.66 15.95 36.58
N ALA A 45 37.38 15.41 35.39
CA ALA A 45 38.19 14.66 34.40
C ALA A 45 38.18 13.12 34.60
N ALA A 46 37.84 12.45 33.49
CA ALA A 46 38.30 11.14 33.02
C ALA A 46 37.74 9.81 33.62
N ALA A 47 37.03 9.11 32.73
CA ALA A 47 37.33 7.79 32.16
C ALA A 47 37.18 6.48 32.97
N ASP A 48 36.78 5.45 32.20
CA ASP A 48 36.90 4.00 32.39
C ASP A 48 35.98 3.36 33.45
N ASP A 49 35.51 2.12 33.36
CA ASP A 49 35.41 1.02 32.37
C ASP A 49 34.63 -0.09 33.15
N HIS A 50 34.09 -1.08 32.45
CA HIS A 50 33.53 -2.35 32.94
C HIS A 50 32.12 -2.28 33.56
N GLY A 51 31.22 -3.24 33.38
CA GLY A 51 31.26 -4.55 32.76
C GLY A 51 30.00 -5.31 33.16
N GLU A 52 29.40 -5.98 32.19
CA GLU A 52 28.65 -7.25 32.25
C GLU A 52 27.68 -7.62 33.40
N THR A 53 26.46 -7.98 32.97
CA THR A 53 25.64 -9.17 33.37
C THR A 53 25.10 -9.21 34.80
N ALA A 54 24.02 -9.89 35.17
CA ALA A 54 22.81 -10.48 34.60
C ALA A 54 22.09 -11.12 35.81
N THR A 55 20.80 -11.48 35.68
CA THR A 55 20.04 -12.43 36.54
C THR A 55 19.68 -11.94 37.96
N THR A 56 18.59 -12.32 38.63
CA THR A 56 17.24 -12.87 38.36
C THR A 56 16.52 -12.82 39.73
N ASP A 57 15.19 -13.03 39.73
CA ASP A 57 14.38 -13.56 40.85
C ASP A 57 14.11 -12.62 42.04
N GLU A 58 13.02 -12.70 42.80
CA GLU A 58 11.62 -13.14 42.70
C GLU A 58 11.05 -12.80 44.10
N HIS A 59 9.72 -12.64 44.20
CA HIS A 59 8.92 -12.60 45.45
C HIS A 59 9.14 -11.41 46.41
N GLY A 60 8.13 -10.66 46.85
CA GLY A 60 6.77 -11.06 47.19
C GLY A 60 6.62 -10.97 48.72
N THR A 61 5.98 -9.92 49.23
CA THR A 61 5.31 -9.93 50.53
C THR A 61 4.12 -8.97 50.50
N ALA A 62 3.04 -9.44 51.09
CA ALA A 62 1.71 -8.87 51.12
C ALA A 62 1.40 -8.21 52.47
N SER A 63 0.16 -7.72 52.58
CA SER A 63 -0.61 -7.37 53.80
C SER A 63 -0.24 -6.06 54.49
N ALA A 64 -1.14 -5.30 55.10
CA ALA A 64 -2.60 -5.17 55.22
C ALA A 64 -2.78 -3.83 56.00
N GLU A 65 -3.88 -3.09 55.93
CA GLU A 65 -4.99 -3.09 56.91
C GLU A 65 -5.76 -1.77 56.65
N GLU A 66 -7.08 -1.84 56.44
CA GLU A 66 -8.15 -1.43 57.36
C GLU A 66 -8.51 0.07 57.34
N GLY A 67 -9.82 0.36 57.29
CA GLY A 67 -10.34 1.69 57.62
C GLY A 67 -11.70 2.02 57.03
N HIS A 68 -12.77 1.60 57.71
CA HIS A 68 -14.18 1.90 57.48
C HIS A 68 -14.55 3.40 57.40
N GLY A 69 -15.68 3.71 56.73
CA GLY A 69 -16.42 4.96 56.94
C GLY A 69 -17.55 5.22 55.94
N GLU A 70 -18.73 4.65 56.19
CA GLU A 70 -20.01 4.95 55.55
C GLU A 70 -20.58 6.34 55.90
N THR A 71 -21.68 6.68 55.20
CA THR A 71 -22.70 7.73 55.44
C THR A 71 -22.52 9.02 54.62
N ALA A 72 -23.56 9.67 54.11
CA ALA A 72 -24.98 9.37 53.86
C ALA A 72 -25.53 10.52 53.00
N ALA A 73 -26.62 10.23 52.29
CA ALA A 73 -27.38 11.16 51.45
C ALA A 73 -28.14 12.26 52.23
N ALA A 74 -28.49 13.34 51.52
CA ALA A 74 -29.73 14.13 51.63
C ALA A 74 -29.69 15.20 50.51
N ASP A 75 -30.48 15.06 49.45
CA ASP A 75 -31.84 15.61 49.28
C ASP A 75 -31.86 17.15 49.19
N ASP A 76 -32.30 17.74 48.06
CA ASP A 76 -33.73 17.99 47.84
C ASP A 76 -33.99 18.67 46.47
N HIS A 77 -35.22 18.48 46.00
CA HIS A 77 -35.88 18.80 44.74
C HIS A 77 -35.88 20.27 44.26
N SER A 78 -35.99 20.49 42.94
CA SER A 78 -37.24 21.00 42.32
C SER A 78 -37.20 21.14 40.78
N THR A 79 -38.38 20.92 40.23
CA THR A 79 -38.94 20.86 38.87
C THR A 79 -38.89 22.14 38.02
N ALA A 80 -38.77 21.99 36.69
CA ALA A 80 -39.57 22.63 35.60
C ALA A 80 -38.98 22.21 34.23
N GLU A 81 -39.65 21.38 33.44
CA GLU A 81 -40.55 21.71 32.31
C GLU A 81 -39.86 22.38 31.09
N ASP A 82 -39.83 21.58 30.01
CA ASP A 82 -39.98 21.87 28.57
C ASP A 82 -39.28 23.11 27.97
N ASP A 83 -38.42 22.88 26.97
CA ASP A 83 -38.67 23.43 25.64
C ASP A 83 -37.73 22.81 24.60
N GLY A 84 -38.32 22.30 23.53
CA GLY A 84 -37.62 21.76 22.39
C GLY A 84 -36.77 22.81 21.69
N HIS A 85 -35.47 22.53 21.58
CA HIS A 85 -34.66 23.00 20.47
C HIS A 85 -33.69 21.88 20.09
N GLY A 86 -33.86 21.38 18.86
CA GLY A 86 -32.86 20.53 18.22
C GLY A 86 -31.54 21.30 18.20
N THR A 87 -30.61 20.87 19.04
CA THR A 87 -29.24 21.36 19.02
C THR A 87 -28.57 20.75 17.81
N ALA A 88 -28.40 21.56 16.77
CA ALA A 88 -27.39 21.33 15.74
C ALA A 88 -26.08 20.98 16.46
N VAL A 89 -25.58 19.77 16.22
CA VAL A 89 -24.25 19.38 16.67
C VAL A 89 -23.28 20.26 15.89
N ALA A 90 -22.80 21.31 16.53
CA ALA A 90 -21.71 22.12 16.04
C ALA A 90 -20.52 21.19 15.77
N GLU A 91 -19.87 21.36 14.61
CA GLU A 91 -18.60 20.72 14.29
C GLU A 91 -17.67 20.85 15.49
N THR A 92 -17.40 19.76 16.22
CA THR A 92 -16.45 19.80 17.32
C THR A 92 -15.07 19.95 16.70
N PRO A 93 -14.39 21.10 16.81
CA PRO A 93 -13.03 21.20 16.32
C PRO A 93 -12.19 20.33 17.25
N THR A 94 -11.39 19.43 16.70
CA THR A 94 -10.23 18.88 17.40
C THR A 94 -9.31 20.06 17.70
N ASN A 95 -9.59 20.80 18.78
CA ASN A 95 -8.97 22.08 19.07
C ASN A 95 -7.53 21.85 19.50
N ASN A 96 -6.68 21.67 18.50
CA ASN A 96 -5.23 21.78 18.60
C ASN A 96 -4.80 23.24 18.46
N ASP A 97 -5.70 24.24 18.56
CA ASP A 97 -5.39 25.64 18.27
C ASP A 97 -4.35 26.22 19.24
N HIS A 98 -4.19 25.57 20.40
CA HIS A 98 -3.17 25.86 21.40
C HIS A 98 -1.77 25.30 21.07
N ILE A 99 -1.63 24.41 20.08
CA ILE A 99 -0.36 23.79 19.69
C ILE A 99 0.36 24.70 18.68
N ALA A 100 1.67 24.92 18.85
CA ALA A 100 2.45 25.72 17.89
C ALA A 100 2.48 25.06 16.51
N PHE A 101 2.53 25.85 15.43
CA PHE A 101 2.50 25.33 14.05
C PHE A 101 3.62 24.31 13.77
N ASP A 102 4.82 24.57 14.28
CA ASP A 102 5.99 23.71 14.09
C ASP A 102 5.89 22.36 14.84
N ASP A 103 5.07 22.31 15.90
CA ASP A 103 4.84 21.11 16.70
C ASP A 103 3.70 20.25 16.15
N LEU A 104 2.97 20.74 15.14
CA LEU A 104 1.97 19.95 14.43
C LEU A 104 2.62 18.97 13.47
N GLY A 105 2.08 17.75 13.38
CA GLY A 105 2.39 16.86 12.29
C GLY A 105 2.01 17.44 10.92
N VAL A 106 2.60 16.90 9.84
CA VAL A 106 2.39 17.33 8.43
C VAL A 106 0.91 17.55 8.07
N PHE A 107 -0.02 16.72 8.56
CA PHE A 107 -1.46 16.90 8.29
C PHE A 107 -2.09 18.04 9.09
N GLY A 108 -1.67 18.26 10.34
CA GLY A 108 -2.10 19.40 11.15
C GLY A 108 -1.61 20.72 10.55
N GLN A 109 -0.35 20.76 10.11
CA GLN A 109 0.22 21.89 9.38
C GLN A 109 -0.54 22.17 8.09
N ALA A 110 -0.84 21.14 7.28
CA ALA A 110 -1.61 21.27 6.06
C ALA A 110 -3.04 21.82 6.30
N ARG A 111 -3.72 21.34 7.36
CA ARG A 111 -5.07 21.82 7.72
C ARG A 111 -5.07 23.31 8.06
N ARG A 112 -4.14 23.76 8.91
CA ARG A 112 -4.02 25.18 9.28
C ARG A 112 -3.70 26.06 8.07
N LEU A 113 -2.81 25.60 7.20
CA LEU A 113 -2.47 26.29 5.95
C LEU A 113 -3.67 26.43 4.99
N LEU A 114 -4.57 25.46 5.00
CA LEU A 114 -5.77 25.45 4.15
C LEU A 114 -6.94 26.22 4.75
N ALA A 115 -6.97 26.42 6.07
CA ALA A 115 -8.03 27.11 6.80
C ALA A 115 -7.88 28.63 6.84
N LEU A 116 -6.73 29.17 6.45
CA LEU A 116 -6.48 30.61 6.39
C LEU A 116 -7.43 31.29 5.40
N GLU A 117 -8.25 32.24 5.88
CA GLU A 117 -9.06 33.11 5.02
C GLU A 117 -8.21 34.20 4.35
N GLU A 118 -8.78 34.87 3.36
CA GLU A 118 -8.11 35.92 2.59
C GLU A 118 -7.70 37.09 3.51
N GLY A 119 -6.39 37.27 3.69
CA GLY A 119 -5.82 38.31 4.57
C GLY A 119 -5.49 37.84 5.99
N GLU A 120 -5.79 36.59 6.36
CA GLU A 120 -5.39 36.04 7.65
C GLU A 120 -3.92 35.61 7.68
N THR A 121 -3.22 35.96 8.75
CA THR A 121 -1.88 35.46 9.04
C THR A 121 -1.92 34.66 10.33
N LEU A 122 -1.30 33.49 10.35
CA LEU A 122 -1.12 32.71 11.58
C LEU A 122 -0.20 33.52 12.52
N GLU A 123 -0.65 33.78 13.75
CA GLU A 123 0.17 34.43 14.79
C GLU A 123 1.56 33.78 14.85
N GLY A 124 2.59 34.56 14.56
CA GLY A 124 3.99 34.13 14.61
C GLY A 124 4.56 33.48 13.35
N VAL A 125 3.76 33.18 12.31
CA VAL A 125 4.26 32.58 11.06
C VAL A 125 4.27 33.60 9.93
N VAL A 126 5.31 34.44 9.91
CA VAL A 126 5.68 35.15 8.69
C VAL A 126 6.30 34.14 7.73
N TYR A 127 5.56 33.71 6.71
CA TYR A 127 6.12 32.85 5.66
C TYR A 127 7.20 33.60 4.89
N LYS A 128 8.46 33.29 5.24
CA LYS A 128 9.66 33.89 4.66
C LYS A 128 10.05 33.16 3.38
N TYR A 129 9.79 33.75 2.21
CA TYR A 129 10.46 33.35 0.97
C TYR A 129 11.88 33.93 0.98
N ASN A 130 12.93 33.10 1.01
CA ASN A 130 14.33 33.53 1.20
C ASN A 130 14.59 34.36 2.48
N GLY A 131 13.86 34.13 3.57
CA GLY A 131 14.19 34.72 4.87
C GLY A 131 13.66 36.14 5.14
N GLN A 132 12.88 36.75 4.23
CA GLN A 132 12.37 38.13 4.38
C GLN A 132 10.82 38.15 4.43
N PRO A 133 10.20 38.97 5.33
CA PRO A 133 8.78 39.29 5.25
C PRO A 133 8.49 40.05 3.95
N LEU A 134 7.49 39.64 3.18
CA LEU A 134 7.08 40.35 1.95
C LEU A 134 6.09 41.46 2.31
N ILE A 135 6.55 42.71 2.29
CA ILE A 135 5.70 43.90 2.44
C ILE A 135 5.07 44.22 1.07
N ALA A 136 3.77 44.51 1.03
CA ALA A 136 3.05 44.95 -0.17
C ALA A 136 3.71 46.20 -0.72
N THR A 137 3.87 46.29 -2.03
CA THR A 137 4.53 47.44 -2.67
C THR A 137 3.62 48.11 -3.69
N ASP A 138 3.65 49.45 -3.74
CA ASP A 138 2.97 50.26 -4.76
C ASP A 138 3.57 50.02 -6.16
N GLU A 139 2.97 50.57 -7.23
CA GLU A 139 3.47 50.45 -8.63
C GLU A 139 4.93 50.92 -8.78
N ASP A 140 5.38 51.77 -7.86
CA ASP A 140 6.73 52.35 -7.79
C ASP A 140 7.72 51.50 -6.96
N GLY A 141 7.27 50.38 -6.38
CA GLY A 141 8.07 49.47 -5.54
C GLY A 141 8.25 49.89 -4.08
N SER A 142 7.50 50.91 -3.62
CA SER A 142 7.57 51.40 -2.24
C SER A 142 6.68 50.58 -1.29
N PRO A 143 7.14 50.20 -0.09
CA PRO A 143 6.34 49.43 0.88
C PRO A 143 5.10 50.21 1.34
N ILE A 144 3.95 49.54 1.32
CA ILE A 144 2.65 50.06 1.72
C ILE A 144 2.50 49.89 3.23
N TYR A 145 2.03 50.93 3.91
CA TYR A 145 1.71 50.92 5.33
C TYR A 145 0.23 51.26 5.51
N ASP A 146 -0.41 50.67 6.52
CA ASP A 146 -1.78 50.99 6.89
C ASP A 146 -1.87 52.38 7.53
N ASN A 147 -3.09 52.85 7.81
CA ASN A 147 -3.33 54.17 8.42
C ASN A 147 -2.77 54.29 9.85
N GLU A 148 -2.33 53.19 10.45
CA GLU A 148 -1.76 53.09 11.80
C GLU A 148 -0.23 52.94 11.76
N GLY A 149 0.37 52.87 10.57
CA GLY A 149 1.81 52.80 10.34
C GLY A 149 2.39 51.38 10.37
N ASN A 150 1.55 50.35 10.35
CA ASN A 150 2.00 48.96 10.24
C ASN A 150 2.25 48.59 8.77
N PRO A 151 3.29 47.79 8.45
CA PRO A 151 3.54 47.34 7.10
C PRO A 151 2.39 46.44 6.61
N VAL A 152 1.77 46.81 5.50
CA VAL A 152 0.79 45.98 4.79
C VAL A 152 1.58 44.86 4.13
N TYR A 153 1.29 43.60 4.45
CA TYR A 153 2.00 42.47 3.84
C TYR A 153 1.47 42.19 2.44
N ALA A 154 2.37 41.85 1.51
CA ALA A 154 2.01 41.58 0.12
C ALA A 154 1.11 40.35 0.07
N GLU A 155 -0.08 40.50 -0.51
CA GLU A 155 -0.90 39.39 -0.96
C GLU A 155 -0.06 38.51 -1.88
N ARG A 156 0.47 37.40 -1.37
CA ARG A 156 0.84 36.26 -2.20
C ARG A 156 -0.24 35.22 -2.03
N GLY A 157 -1.24 35.33 -2.88
CA GLY A 157 -2.19 34.26 -3.13
C GLY A 157 -1.41 32.96 -3.32
N ARG A 158 -1.71 31.98 -2.46
CA ARG A 158 -1.70 30.52 -2.65
C ARG A 158 -0.81 29.91 -3.75
N GLU A 159 0.31 30.48 -4.13
CA GLU A 159 1.09 30.07 -5.31
C GLU A 159 2.41 29.43 -4.89
N VAL A 160 2.64 28.22 -5.40
CA VAL A 160 3.83 27.40 -5.17
C VAL A 160 4.76 27.52 -6.38
N TYR A 161 6.03 27.81 -6.09
CA TYR A 161 7.09 27.89 -7.10
C TYR A 161 7.88 26.58 -7.14
N ILE A 162 7.89 25.90 -8.29
CA ILE A 162 8.68 24.70 -8.56
C ILE A 162 9.70 25.05 -9.65
N GLY A 163 10.86 25.58 -9.24
CA GLY A 163 11.86 26.10 -10.17
C GLY A 163 11.27 27.26 -11.01
N PRO A 164 11.22 27.16 -12.35
CA PRO A 164 10.64 28.20 -13.20
C PRO A 164 9.10 28.15 -13.29
N ILE A 165 8.45 27.12 -12.73
CA ILE A 165 7.02 26.90 -12.86
C ILE A 165 6.29 27.49 -11.63
N LYS A 166 5.23 28.25 -11.90
CA LYS A 166 4.34 28.87 -10.90
C LYS A 166 2.97 28.17 -10.97
N LEU A 167 2.49 27.60 -9.86
CA LEU A 167 1.21 26.90 -9.79
C LEU A 167 0.42 27.33 -8.56
N ASP A 168 -0.91 27.34 -8.66
CA ASP A 168 -1.78 27.51 -7.49
C ASP A 168 -1.72 26.27 -6.56
N ILE A 169 -1.83 26.48 -5.24
CA ILE A 169 -1.72 25.43 -4.21
C ILE A 169 -2.80 24.37 -4.40
N THR A 170 -4.00 24.75 -4.82
CA THR A 170 -5.11 23.83 -5.08
C THR A 170 -4.75 22.92 -6.25
N THR A 171 -4.07 23.47 -7.26
CA THR A 171 -3.54 22.70 -8.40
C THR A 171 -2.44 21.75 -7.95
N VAL A 172 -1.52 22.20 -7.10
CA VAL A 172 -0.47 21.34 -6.53
C VAL A 172 -1.05 20.20 -5.70
N ILE A 173 -2.01 20.49 -4.82
CA ILE A 173 -2.70 19.48 -4.01
C ILE A 173 -3.42 18.50 -4.92
N THR A 174 -4.13 18.98 -5.95
CA THR A 174 -4.79 18.11 -6.94
C THR A 174 -3.80 17.16 -7.61
N ILE A 175 -2.62 17.62 -8.01
CA ILE A 175 -1.58 16.76 -8.60
C ILE A 175 -1.11 15.72 -7.59
N ILE A 176 -0.84 16.13 -6.34
CA ILE A 176 -0.41 15.23 -5.26
C ILE A 176 -1.47 14.15 -5.02
N THR A 177 -2.73 14.53 -4.85
CA THR A 177 -3.83 13.60 -4.58
C THR A 177 -4.10 12.66 -5.76
N LEU A 178 -3.90 13.10 -7.01
CA LEU A 178 -3.98 12.23 -8.19
C LEU A 178 -2.83 11.20 -8.25
N LEU A 179 -1.61 11.59 -7.88
CA LEU A 179 -0.49 10.66 -7.77
C LEU A 179 -0.68 9.67 -6.62
N MET A 180 -1.25 10.13 -5.50
CA MET A 180 -1.66 9.27 -4.40
C MET A 180 -2.75 8.29 -4.83
N LEU A 181 -3.77 8.74 -5.59
CA LEU A 181 -4.79 7.88 -6.18
C LEU A 181 -4.15 6.81 -7.07
N LEU A 182 -3.16 7.16 -7.91
CA LEU A 182 -2.46 6.16 -8.73
C LEU A 182 -1.79 5.07 -7.87
N GLY A 183 -1.13 5.46 -6.77
CA GLY A 183 -0.55 4.53 -5.80
C GLY A 183 -1.60 3.67 -5.10
N ALA A 184 -2.71 4.29 -4.68
CA ALA A 184 -3.85 3.59 -4.07
C ALA A 184 -4.49 2.60 -5.06
N SER A 185 -4.67 2.97 -6.32
CA SER A 185 -5.23 2.13 -7.37
C SER A 185 -4.41 0.85 -7.60
N GLY A 186 -3.08 0.95 -7.52
CA GLY A 186 -2.20 -0.23 -7.62
C GLY A 186 -2.37 -1.22 -6.46
N LYS A 187 -2.53 -0.72 -5.22
CA LYS A 187 -2.64 -1.58 -4.03
C LYS A 187 -4.06 -2.08 -3.77
N SER A 188 -5.06 -1.22 -3.96
CA SER A 188 -6.48 -1.52 -3.76
C SER A 188 -7.17 -2.04 -5.03
N ALA A 189 -6.39 -2.45 -6.04
CA ALA A 189 -6.87 -3.06 -7.28
C ALA A 189 -8.01 -2.26 -7.94
N GLN A 190 -7.84 -0.95 -8.09
CA GLN A 190 -8.80 -0.09 -8.78
C GLN A 190 -8.48 -0.01 -10.28
N ILE A 191 -9.46 0.36 -11.11
CA ILE A 191 -9.19 0.69 -12.52
C ILE A 191 -8.12 1.78 -12.57
N PRO A 192 -7.06 1.63 -13.40
CA PRO A 192 -6.79 0.54 -14.35
C PRO A 192 -5.97 -0.65 -13.80
N LEU A 193 -5.46 -0.61 -12.58
CA LEU A 193 -4.44 -1.52 -12.06
C LEU A 193 -4.99 -2.75 -11.28
N PHE A 194 -6.17 -3.26 -11.64
CA PHE A 194 -6.85 -4.33 -10.88
C PHE A 194 -6.49 -5.76 -11.32
N VAL A 195 -5.91 -5.95 -12.50
CA VAL A 195 -5.77 -7.25 -13.19
C VAL A 195 -4.92 -8.29 -12.45
N TRP A 196 -4.07 -7.87 -11.51
CA TRP A 196 -3.21 -8.79 -10.76
C TRP A 196 -3.97 -9.58 -9.68
N LEU A 197 -5.10 -9.06 -9.19
CA LEU A 197 -5.79 -9.64 -8.03
C LEU A 197 -6.42 -11.01 -8.31
N PRO A 198 -7.12 -11.23 -9.45
CA PRO A 198 -7.65 -12.55 -9.78
C PRO A 198 -6.57 -13.62 -9.95
N ASP A 199 -5.39 -13.25 -10.45
CA ASP A 199 -4.25 -14.16 -10.61
C ASP A 199 -3.58 -14.49 -9.27
N ALA A 200 -3.62 -13.57 -8.31
CA ALA A 200 -3.15 -13.84 -6.94
C ALA A 200 -3.92 -14.99 -6.25
N MET A 201 -5.09 -15.39 -6.78
CA MET A 201 -5.84 -16.56 -6.29
C MET A 201 -5.16 -17.89 -6.57
N ALA A 202 -4.10 -17.93 -7.39
CA ALA A 202 -3.26 -19.11 -7.50
C ALA A 202 -2.57 -19.47 -6.16
N GLY A 203 -2.43 -18.49 -5.25
CA GLY A 203 -1.84 -18.69 -3.94
C GLY A 203 -2.66 -19.58 -2.99
N PRO A 204 -2.06 -20.05 -1.88
CA PRO A 204 -2.76 -20.81 -0.85
C PRO A 204 -3.88 -20.00 -0.20
N THR A 205 -5.01 -20.64 0.08
CA THR A 205 -6.21 -19.95 0.56
C THR A 205 -6.04 -19.15 1.86
N PRO A 206 -5.26 -19.60 2.87
CA PRO A 206 -4.97 -18.77 4.05
C PRO A 206 -4.22 -17.46 3.72
N VAL A 207 -3.34 -17.50 2.72
CA VAL A 207 -2.63 -16.31 2.23
C VAL A 207 -3.61 -15.35 1.55
N SER A 208 -4.52 -15.88 0.73
CA SER A 208 -5.58 -15.09 0.12
C SER A 208 -6.47 -14.40 1.16
N ALA A 209 -6.85 -15.11 2.23
CA ALA A 209 -7.61 -14.52 3.33
C ALA A 209 -6.87 -13.34 3.98
N LEU A 210 -5.57 -13.48 4.28
CA LEU A 210 -4.79 -12.41 4.91
C LEU A 210 -4.56 -11.19 4.00
N ILE A 211 -4.16 -11.44 2.75
CA ILE A 211 -3.78 -10.40 1.79
C ILE A 211 -5.00 -9.61 1.31
N HIS A 212 -6.11 -10.29 1.04
CA HIS A 212 -7.28 -9.70 0.41
C HIS A 212 -8.38 -9.26 1.39
N ALA A 213 -8.36 -9.73 2.65
CA ALA A 213 -9.30 -9.24 3.65
C ALA A 213 -8.71 -8.08 4.48
N ALA A 214 -7.47 -8.21 4.96
CA ALA A 214 -6.96 -7.36 6.04
C ALA A 214 -5.82 -6.40 5.65
N THR A 215 -4.88 -6.81 4.78
CA THR A 215 -3.55 -6.15 4.72
C THR A 215 -3.24 -5.39 3.43
N MET A 216 -3.10 -6.09 2.30
CA MET A 216 -2.52 -5.49 1.09
C MET A 216 -3.47 -4.52 0.41
N VAL A 217 -4.73 -4.95 0.27
CA VAL A 217 -5.72 -4.22 -0.52
C VAL A 217 -6.39 -3.07 0.24
N THR A 218 -6.33 -3.10 1.56
CA THR A 218 -6.87 -2.08 2.46
C THR A 218 -5.92 -0.88 2.61
N ALA A 219 -4.62 -1.08 2.36
CA ALA A 219 -3.60 -0.05 2.53
C ALA A 219 -3.84 1.21 1.68
N GLY A 220 -4.36 1.06 0.45
CA GLY A 220 -4.68 2.20 -0.41
C GLY A 220 -5.82 3.06 0.17
N VAL A 221 -6.92 2.42 0.59
CA VAL A 221 -8.06 3.08 1.26
C VAL A 221 -7.60 3.78 2.53
N TYR A 222 -6.84 3.08 3.39
CA TYR A 222 -6.32 3.65 4.63
C TYR A 222 -5.48 4.92 4.38
N MET A 223 -4.56 4.88 3.40
CA MET A 223 -3.74 6.03 3.05
C MET A 223 -4.60 7.22 2.59
N MET A 224 -5.65 6.99 1.79
CA MET A 224 -6.53 8.06 1.34
C MET A 224 -7.35 8.66 2.48
N VAL A 225 -7.89 7.83 3.38
CA VAL A 225 -8.63 8.32 4.57
C VAL A 225 -7.71 9.12 5.50
N ARG A 226 -6.50 8.64 5.77
CA ARG A 226 -5.50 9.38 6.56
C ARG A 226 -5.10 10.70 5.92
N SER A 227 -5.19 10.77 4.60
CA SER A 227 -4.90 11.98 3.82
C SER A 227 -6.16 12.77 3.48
N SER A 228 -7.25 12.59 4.24
CA SER A 228 -8.55 13.26 4.03
C SER A 228 -8.44 14.77 3.90
N VAL A 229 -7.47 15.41 4.58
CA VAL A 229 -7.20 16.85 4.46
C VAL A 229 -6.89 17.26 3.02
N PHE A 230 -6.09 16.48 2.30
CA PHE A 230 -5.74 16.78 0.92
C PHE A 230 -6.88 16.47 -0.06
N PHE A 231 -7.59 15.36 0.14
CA PHE A 231 -8.71 14.97 -0.72
C PHE A 231 -9.90 15.93 -0.55
N HIS A 232 -10.23 16.33 0.68
CA HIS A 232 -11.27 17.32 0.95
C HIS A 232 -10.95 18.67 0.33
N ALA A 233 -9.67 19.06 0.25
CA ALA A 233 -9.26 20.31 -0.38
C ALA A 233 -9.23 20.29 -1.92
N ALA A 234 -9.40 19.11 -2.55
CA ALA A 234 -9.25 18.93 -3.99
C ALA A 234 -10.51 18.28 -4.62
N ASP A 235 -11.57 19.08 -4.80
CA ASP A 235 -12.86 18.67 -5.38
C ASP A 235 -12.73 17.87 -6.68
N LEU A 236 -11.87 18.31 -7.61
CA LEU A 236 -11.66 17.60 -8.87
C LEU A 236 -11.10 16.18 -8.63
N THR A 237 -10.18 16.02 -7.69
CA THR A 237 -9.65 14.70 -7.36
C THR A 237 -10.73 13.85 -6.69
N SER A 238 -11.51 14.40 -5.77
CA SER A 238 -12.62 13.71 -5.10
C SER A 238 -13.65 13.16 -6.10
N LEU A 239 -13.99 13.93 -7.14
CA LEU A 239 -14.82 13.44 -8.25
C LEU A 239 -14.15 12.26 -8.97
N ILE A 240 -12.87 12.37 -9.33
CA ILE A 240 -12.13 11.31 -10.04
C ILE A 240 -12.03 10.04 -9.17
N VAL A 241 -11.75 10.18 -7.88
CA VAL A 241 -11.72 9.09 -6.90
C VAL A 241 -13.09 8.40 -6.86
N THR A 242 -14.18 9.17 -6.81
CA THR A 242 -15.55 8.65 -6.84
C THR A 242 -15.82 7.85 -8.12
N LEU A 243 -15.48 8.42 -9.28
CA LEU A 243 -15.67 7.77 -10.58
C LEU A 243 -14.88 6.46 -10.68
N VAL A 244 -13.61 6.47 -10.27
CA VAL A 244 -12.74 5.28 -10.30
C VAL A 244 -13.28 4.20 -9.37
N GLY A 245 -13.65 4.56 -8.13
CA GLY A 245 -14.20 3.62 -7.16
C GLY A 245 -15.52 3.02 -7.61
N ALA A 246 -16.46 3.86 -8.05
CA ALA A 246 -17.79 3.43 -8.50
C ALA A 246 -17.71 2.56 -9.77
N ALA A 247 -16.89 2.97 -10.76
CA ALA A 247 -16.67 2.18 -11.97
C ALA A 247 -16.01 0.82 -11.64
N THR A 248 -15.03 0.80 -10.73
CA THR A 248 -14.41 -0.44 -10.25
C THR A 248 -15.43 -1.35 -9.57
N ALA A 249 -16.29 -0.78 -8.73
CA ALA A 249 -17.31 -1.52 -7.98
C ALA A 249 -18.26 -2.28 -8.89
N ILE A 250 -18.85 -1.59 -9.89
CA ILE A 250 -19.81 -2.19 -10.81
C ILE A 250 -19.14 -3.13 -11.82
N MET A 251 -17.97 -2.75 -12.35
CA MET A 251 -17.21 -3.57 -13.29
C MET A 251 -16.84 -4.92 -12.68
N ALA A 252 -16.29 -4.92 -11.46
CA ALA A 252 -15.88 -6.16 -10.81
C ALA A 252 -17.09 -7.03 -10.43
N GLY A 253 -18.19 -6.41 -9.98
CA GLY A 253 -19.44 -7.12 -9.73
C GLY A 253 -20.01 -7.79 -10.98
N PHE A 254 -19.93 -7.13 -12.13
CA PHE A 254 -20.31 -7.69 -13.42
C PHE A 254 -19.42 -8.89 -13.81
N ILE A 255 -18.09 -8.75 -13.74
CA ILE A 255 -17.14 -9.82 -14.08
C ILE A 255 -17.35 -11.05 -13.19
N ALA A 256 -17.62 -10.86 -11.88
CA ALA A 256 -17.82 -11.93 -10.91
C ALA A 256 -18.97 -12.89 -11.28
N ILE A 257 -20.01 -12.43 -11.98
CA ILE A 257 -21.11 -13.28 -12.46
C ILE A 257 -20.61 -14.39 -13.38
N GLY A 258 -19.64 -14.06 -14.24
CA GLY A 258 -19.14 -14.98 -15.26
C GLY A 258 -18.08 -15.97 -14.78
N GLN A 259 -17.63 -15.89 -13.51
CA GLN A 259 -16.52 -16.71 -13.03
C GLN A 259 -16.96 -18.08 -12.51
N TRP A 260 -16.17 -19.11 -12.79
CA TRP A 260 -16.40 -20.50 -12.37
C TRP A 260 -15.58 -20.91 -11.15
N ASP A 261 -14.43 -20.30 -10.94
CA ASP A 261 -13.55 -20.58 -9.82
C ASP A 261 -14.05 -19.88 -8.55
N ILE A 262 -14.20 -20.65 -7.47
CA ILE A 262 -14.74 -20.20 -6.19
C ILE A 262 -13.94 -19.03 -5.58
N LYS A 263 -12.60 -19.03 -5.71
CA LYS A 263 -11.71 -17.97 -5.20
C LYS A 263 -11.71 -16.76 -6.13
N ARG A 264 -11.79 -16.94 -7.45
CA ARG A 264 -11.87 -15.81 -8.40
C ARG A 264 -13.14 -14.99 -8.22
N VAL A 265 -14.29 -15.61 -7.94
CA VAL A 265 -15.50 -14.86 -7.54
C VAL A 265 -15.22 -14.01 -6.29
N LEU A 266 -14.53 -14.58 -5.30
CA LEU A 266 -14.15 -13.86 -4.09
C LEU A 266 -13.11 -12.74 -4.33
N ALA A 267 -12.20 -12.90 -5.28
CA ALA A 267 -11.27 -11.85 -5.70
C ALA A 267 -12.02 -10.67 -6.32
N TYR A 268 -12.87 -10.90 -7.33
CA TYR A 268 -13.65 -9.83 -7.95
C TYR A 268 -14.63 -9.17 -6.99
N SER A 269 -15.21 -9.93 -6.08
CA SER A 269 -16.03 -9.33 -5.02
C SER A 269 -15.21 -8.43 -4.09
N THR A 270 -13.92 -8.71 -3.87
CA THR A 270 -13.00 -7.84 -3.11
C THR A 270 -12.69 -6.56 -3.88
N ILE A 271 -12.37 -6.66 -5.17
CA ILE A 271 -12.21 -5.49 -6.06
C ILE A 271 -13.45 -4.60 -5.97
N SER A 272 -14.64 -5.22 -6.03
CA SER A 272 -15.90 -4.51 -5.94
C SER A 272 -16.06 -3.76 -4.61
N GLN A 273 -15.83 -4.43 -3.47
CA GLN A 273 -15.95 -3.80 -2.14
C GLN A 273 -14.91 -2.70 -1.90
N LEU A 274 -13.69 -2.85 -2.41
CA LEU A 274 -12.71 -1.76 -2.36
C LEU A 274 -13.18 -0.58 -3.21
N GLY A 275 -13.79 -0.84 -4.37
CA GLY A 275 -14.46 0.21 -5.15
C GLY A 275 -15.51 0.99 -4.36
N PHE A 276 -16.32 0.31 -3.53
CA PHE A 276 -17.23 0.98 -2.57
C PHE A 276 -16.47 1.89 -1.61
N MET A 277 -15.39 1.40 -0.98
CA MET A 277 -14.60 2.18 -0.03
C MET A 277 -13.90 3.37 -0.68
N VAL A 278 -13.35 3.19 -1.88
CA VAL A 278 -12.70 4.28 -2.63
C VAL A 278 -13.74 5.32 -3.07
N ALA A 279 -14.92 4.89 -3.53
CA ALA A 279 -16.00 5.82 -3.86
C ALA A 279 -16.50 6.58 -2.62
N ALA A 280 -16.61 5.92 -1.47
CA ALA A 280 -16.94 6.55 -0.19
C ALA A 280 -15.93 7.65 0.17
N VAL A 281 -14.63 7.38 0.06
CA VAL A 281 -13.57 8.40 0.23
C VAL A 281 -13.76 9.57 -0.73
N GLY A 282 -14.09 9.29 -2.00
CA GLY A 282 -14.29 10.32 -3.02
C GLY A 282 -15.49 11.24 -2.78
N VAL A 283 -16.53 10.79 -2.08
CA VAL A 283 -17.68 11.64 -1.67
C VAL A 283 -17.48 12.29 -0.30
N GLY A 284 -16.33 12.06 0.36
CA GLY A 284 -16.01 12.57 1.70
C GLY A 284 -16.47 11.67 2.86
N ALA A 285 -17.01 10.49 2.58
CA ALA A 285 -17.47 9.50 3.57
C ALA A 285 -16.32 8.69 4.19
N TYR A 286 -15.40 9.39 4.85
CA TYR A 286 -14.16 8.78 5.38
C TYR A 286 -14.41 7.77 6.51
N VAL A 287 -15.34 8.08 7.43
CA VAL A 287 -15.71 7.19 8.54
C VAL A 287 -16.40 5.94 7.98
N ALA A 288 -17.37 6.10 7.09
CA ALA A 288 -18.08 5.00 6.43
C ALA A 288 -17.11 4.09 5.64
N ALA A 289 -16.13 4.66 4.94
CA ALA A 289 -15.11 3.90 4.22
C ALA A 289 -14.28 3.02 5.16
N MET A 290 -13.82 3.56 6.30
CA MET A 290 -13.07 2.80 7.30
C MET A 290 -13.92 1.77 8.02
N PHE A 291 -15.19 2.09 8.29
CA PHE A 291 -16.11 1.17 8.92
C PHE A 291 -16.44 -0.01 7.99
N HIS A 292 -16.61 0.25 6.70
CA HIS A 292 -16.74 -0.81 5.72
C HIS A 292 -15.46 -1.64 5.60
N LEU A 293 -14.27 -1.02 5.61
CA LEU A 293 -12.99 -1.72 5.65
C LEU A 293 -12.88 -2.67 6.86
N PHE A 294 -13.27 -2.21 8.04
CA PHE A 294 -13.27 -2.98 9.28
C PHE A 294 -14.22 -4.19 9.20
N THR A 295 -15.48 -3.97 8.85
CA THR A 295 -16.47 -5.05 8.73
C THR A 295 -16.09 -6.04 7.62
N HIS A 296 -15.55 -5.54 6.51
CA HIS A 296 -15.07 -6.31 5.37
C HIS A 296 -13.97 -7.30 5.70
N ALA A 297 -13.03 -6.90 6.57
CA ALA A 297 -11.97 -7.80 7.00
C ALA A 297 -12.52 -9.10 7.60
N PHE A 298 -13.60 -9.04 8.39
CA PHE A 298 -14.21 -10.22 8.99
C PHE A 298 -14.94 -11.08 7.95
N PHE A 299 -15.91 -10.52 7.23
CA PHE A 299 -16.74 -11.33 6.33
C PHE A 299 -15.97 -11.81 5.08
N LYS A 300 -14.91 -11.12 4.65
CA LYS A 300 -14.03 -11.67 3.59
C LYS A 300 -13.10 -12.74 4.08
N ALA A 301 -12.47 -12.57 5.25
CA ALA A 301 -11.64 -13.63 5.81
C ALA A 301 -12.48 -14.90 6.01
N LEU A 302 -13.72 -14.75 6.48
CA LEU A 302 -14.70 -15.83 6.60
C LEU A 302 -14.99 -16.52 5.27
N LEU A 303 -15.28 -15.76 4.21
CA LEU A 303 -15.58 -16.31 2.89
C LEU A 303 -14.37 -16.98 2.25
N PHE A 304 -13.18 -16.39 2.34
CA PHE A 304 -11.95 -17.00 1.80
C PHE A 304 -11.59 -18.28 2.55
N LEU A 305 -11.54 -18.27 3.88
CA LEU A 305 -11.26 -19.47 4.65
C LEU A 305 -12.36 -20.52 4.47
N GLY A 306 -13.62 -20.12 4.37
CA GLY A 306 -14.75 -21.00 4.08
C GLY A 306 -14.64 -21.64 2.70
N SER A 307 -14.23 -20.88 1.68
CA SER A 307 -13.91 -21.45 0.35
C SER A 307 -12.75 -22.43 0.43
N GLY A 308 -11.76 -22.18 1.28
CA GLY A 308 -10.64 -23.08 1.54
C GLY A 308 -11.08 -24.40 2.15
N SER A 309 -12.03 -24.35 3.10
CA SER A 309 -12.67 -25.54 3.65
C SER A 309 -13.40 -26.34 2.57
N VAL A 310 -14.20 -25.68 1.73
CA VAL A 310 -14.89 -26.31 0.59
C VAL A 310 -13.89 -26.98 -0.37
N ILE A 311 -12.84 -26.28 -0.77
CA ILE A 311 -11.79 -26.81 -1.65
C ILE A 311 -11.14 -28.05 -1.02
N HIS A 312 -10.80 -27.98 0.26
CA HIS A 312 -10.17 -29.07 0.99
C HIS A 312 -11.09 -30.31 1.09
N GLY A 313 -12.39 -30.10 1.35
CA GLY A 313 -13.38 -31.18 1.36
C GLY A 313 -13.56 -31.82 -0.02
N MET A 314 -13.56 -31.02 -1.09
CA MET A 314 -13.63 -31.49 -2.47
C MET A 314 -12.38 -32.28 -2.88
N GLU A 315 -11.19 -31.82 -2.48
CA GLU A 315 -9.91 -32.49 -2.72
C GLU A 315 -9.86 -33.86 -2.04
N HIS A 316 -10.31 -33.95 -0.78
CA HIS A 316 -10.42 -35.23 -0.08
C HIS A 316 -11.39 -36.19 -0.78
N GLY A 317 -12.57 -35.70 -1.16
CA GLY A 317 -13.53 -36.51 -1.90
C GLY A 317 -12.96 -37.03 -3.21
N ALA A 318 -12.21 -36.19 -3.95
CA ALA A 318 -11.54 -36.60 -5.18
C ALA A 318 -10.45 -37.66 -4.94
N HIS A 319 -9.68 -37.53 -3.86
CA HIS A 319 -8.69 -38.54 -3.46
C HIS A 319 -9.33 -39.88 -3.09
N GLU A 320 -10.46 -39.86 -2.36
CA GLU A 320 -11.18 -41.09 -1.98
C GLU A 320 -11.71 -41.87 -3.20
N VAL A 321 -12.15 -41.16 -4.24
CA VAL A 321 -12.67 -41.79 -5.47
C VAL A 321 -11.65 -41.91 -6.60
N HIS A 322 -10.39 -41.56 -6.35
CA HIS A 322 -9.29 -41.51 -7.33
C HIS A 322 -9.66 -40.74 -8.61
N ASP A 323 -10.32 -39.60 -8.45
CA ASP A 323 -10.74 -38.72 -9.54
C ASP A 323 -9.81 -37.52 -9.68
N HIS A 324 -9.63 -37.01 -10.89
CA HIS A 324 -8.78 -35.86 -11.20
C HIS A 324 -9.65 -34.69 -11.65
N ILE A 325 -10.33 -34.08 -10.69
CA ILE A 325 -11.13 -32.87 -10.89
C ILE A 325 -10.42 -31.65 -10.30
N ASP A 326 -10.72 -30.47 -10.83
CA ASP A 326 -10.33 -29.22 -10.18
C ASP A 326 -11.29 -28.95 -9.01
N PRO A 327 -10.83 -28.99 -7.74
CA PRO A 327 -11.67 -28.76 -6.57
C PRO A 327 -12.06 -27.29 -6.40
N GLN A 328 -11.48 -26.35 -7.16
CA GLN A 328 -11.81 -24.91 -7.10
C GLN A 328 -12.95 -24.54 -8.04
N ASP A 329 -13.19 -25.35 -9.07
CA ASP A 329 -14.22 -25.13 -10.07
C ASP A 329 -15.61 -25.50 -9.52
N MET A 330 -16.48 -24.49 -9.41
CA MET A 330 -17.84 -24.66 -8.88
C MET A 330 -18.72 -25.59 -9.72
N ARG A 331 -18.35 -25.85 -10.99
CA ARG A 331 -19.05 -26.82 -11.84
C ARG A 331 -18.95 -28.25 -11.30
N ASN A 332 -17.87 -28.55 -10.58
CA ASN A 332 -17.62 -29.85 -9.97
C ASN A 332 -18.27 -30.03 -8.60
N MET A 333 -18.81 -28.95 -8.01
CA MET A 333 -19.39 -28.93 -6.67
C MET A 333 -20.91 -29.21 -6.69
N GLY A 334 -21.61 -28.96 -5.59
CA GLY A 334 -23.07 -29.06 -5.44
C GLY A 334 -23.47 -29.94 -4.27
N GLY A 335 -24.62 -29.64 -3.64
CA GLY A 335 -25.15 -30.46 -2.54
C GLY A 335 -24.29 -30.51 -1.26
N LEU A 336 -23.29 -29.64 -1.12
CA LEU A 336 -22.36 -29.66 0.02
C LEU A 336 -23.00 -29.22 1.35
N LYS A 337 -24.19 -28.59 1.32
CA LYS A 337 -24.89 -28.14 2.54
C LYS A 337 -25.06 -29.25 3.59
N SER A 338 -25.43 -30.46 3.17
CA SER A 338 -25.63 -31.59 4.08
C SER A 338 -24.34 -32.28 4.50
N LYS A 339 -23.25 -32.07 3.75
CA LYS A 339 -21.96 -32.73 3.95
C LYS A 339 -21.04 -31.90 4.85
N MET A 340 -21.13 -30.58 4.71
CA MET A 340 -20.30 -29.60 5.41
C MET A 340 -21.19 -28.52 6.06
N PRO A 341 -21.96 -28.87 7.11
CA PRO A 341 -22.97 -27.97 7.67
C PRO A 341 -22.39 -26.74 8.36
N ILE A 342 -21.22 -26.86 9.00
CA ILE A 342 -20.58 -25.73 9.70
C ILE A 342 -20.03 -24.76 8.66
N THR A 343 -19.34 -25.30 7.66
CA THR A 343 -18.82 -24.50 6.53
C THR A 343 -19.95 -23.84 5.76
N TYR A 344 -21.07 -24.53 5.53
CA TYR A 344 -22.25 -23.93 4.90
C TYR A 344 -22.83 -22.77 5.70
N ILE A 345 -23.07 -22.93 7.01
CA ILE A 345 -23.68 -21.88 7.83
C ILE A 345 -22.75 -20.66 7.91
N THR A 346 -21.47 -20.88 8.16
CA THR A 346 -20.47 -19.81 8.25
C THR A 346 -20.31 -19.08 6.90
N TYR A 347 -20.28 -19.82 5.79
CA TYR A 347 -20.23 -19.23 4.45
C TYR A 347 -21.52 -18.46 4.10
N LEU A 348 -22.69 -18.95 4.52
CA LEU A 348 -23.96 -18.26 4.37
C LEU A 348 -23.98 -16.93 5.14
N VAL A 349 -23.49 -16.93 6.39
CA VAL A 349 -23.35 -15.71 7.21
C VAL A 349 -22.45 -14.70 6.51
N GLY A 350 -21.27 -15.12 6.04
CA GLY A 350 -20.36 -14.25 5.30
C GLY A 350 -20.97 -13.72 4.00
N THR A 351 -21.76 -14.54 3.31
CA THR A 351 -22.46 -14.17 2.07
C THR A 351 -23.54 -13.11 2.33
N LEU A 352 -24.36 -13.30 3.37
CA LEU A 352 -25.40 -12.35 3.74
C LEU A 352 -24.81 -11.03 4.26
N ALA A 353 -23.71 -11.10 5.02
CA ALA A 353 -22.95 -9.93 5.44
C ALA A 353 -22.40 -9.16 4.22
N LEU A 354 -21.72 -9.83 3.30
CA LEU A 354 -21.18 -9.22 2.08
C LEU A 354 -22.30 -8.65 1.17
N ALA A 355 -23.46 -9.30 1.12
CA ALA A 355 -24.62 -8.82 0.35
C ALA A 355 -25.34 -7.62 0.99
N GLY A 356 -24.99 -7.22 2.22
CA GLY A 356 -25.60 -6.09 2.91
C GLY A 356 -26.99 -6.40 3.46
N ILE A 357 -27.26 -7.64 3.85
CA ILE A 357 -28.57 -8.05 4.38
C ILE A 357 -28.64 -7.81 5.89
N PHE A 358 -29.73 -7.20 6.36
CA PHE A 358 -29.98 -7.02 7.79
C PHE A 358 -30.15 -8.39 8.50
N PRO A 359 -29.59 -8.63 9.70
CA PRO A 359 -28.88 -7.68 10.57
C PRO A 359 -27.34 -7.77 10.50
N PHE A 360 -26.77 -8.35 9.44
CA PHE A 360 -25.33 -8.64 9.37
C PHE A 360 -24.47 -7.39 9.20
N ALA A 361 -23.18 -7.49 9.54
CA ALA A 361 -22.28 -6.33 9.65
C ALA A 361 -22.19 -5.46 8.38
N GLY A 362 -22.25 -6.08 7.20
CA GLY A 362 -22.17 -5.33 5.94
C GLY A 362 -23.44 -4.55 5.57
N PHE A 363 -24.58 -4.78 6.23
CA PHE A 363 -25.76 -3.91 6.10
C PHE A 363 -25.42 -2.51 6.62
N TRP A 364 -24.96 -2.44 7.88
CA TRP A 364 -24.65 -1.19 8.55
C TRP A 364 -23.59 -0.38 7.80
N SER A 365 -22.50 -1.02 7.37
CA SER A 365 -21.40 -0.30 6.73
C SER A 365 -21.68 0.11 5.28
N LYS A 366 -22.49 -0.63 4.53
CA LYS A 366 -22.88 -0.21 3.17
C LYS A 366 -23.96 0.84 3.19
N ASP A 367 -24.90 0.73 4.12
CA ASP A 367 -25.97 1.70 4.28
C ASP A 367 -25.40 3.09 4.59
N GLU A 368 -24.42 3.18 5.50
CA GLU A 368 -23.73 4.43 5.83
C GLU A 368 -23.06 5.06 4.59
N ILE A 369 -22.39 4.27 3.74
CA ILE A 369 -21.81 4.77 2.48
C ILE A 369 -22.89 5.32 1.54
N LEU A 370 -24.03 4.64 1.42
CA LEU A 370 -25.12 5.10 0.55
C LEU A 370 -25.83 6.34 1.13
N ALA A 371 -26.01 6.39 2.45
CA ALA A 371 -26.57 7.54 3.16
C ALA A 371 -25.68 8.78 2.99
N ASP A 372 -24.36 8.64 3.16
CA ASP A 372 -23.40 9.72 2.95
C ASP A 372 -23.33 10.14 1.48
N SER A 373 -23.41 9.19 0.54
CA SER A 373 -23.47 9.50 -0.90
C SER A 373 -24.73 10.31 -1.24
N TRP A 374 -25.87 9.96 -0.63
CA TRP A 374 -27.10 10.75 -0.76
C TRP A 374 -26.92 12.15 -0.19
N GLN A 375 -26.36 12.27 1.02
CA GLN A 375 -26.12 13.55 1.68
C GLN A 375 -25.17 14.45 0.87
N ALA A 376 -24.08 13.89 0.35
CA ALA A 376 -23.17 14.60 -0.55
C ALA A 376 -23.88 15.08 -1.82
N GLY A 377 -24.82 14.27 -2.35
CA GLY A 377 -25.62 14.63 -3.52
C GLY A 377 -26.57 15.80 -3.28
N ILE A 378 -27.25 15.84 -2.14
CA ILE A 378 -28.24 16.89 -1.83
C ILE A 378 -27.64 18.15 -1.21
N SER A 379 -26.57 18.00 -0.43
CA SER A 379 -25.98 19.07 0.40
C SER A 379 -24.55 19.42 -0.01
N GLY A 380 -24.05 18.88 -1.13
CA GLY A 380 -22.69 19.13 -1.59
C GLY A 380 -22.42 20.63 -1.82
N ALA A 381 -21.33 21.13 -1.25
CA ALA A 381 -20.96 22.55 -1.30
C ALA A 381 -20.63 23.04 -2.73
N THR A 382 -20.16 22.13 -3.60
CA THR A 382 -19.81 22.43 -4.99
C THR A 382 -20.53 21.48 -5.94
N PHE A 383 -20.63 21.90 -7.21
CA PHE A 383 -21.21 21.07 -8.28
C PHE A 383 -20.55 19.70 -8.40
N PHE A 384 -19.21 19.63 -8.24
CA PHE A 384 -18.48 18.37 -8.28
C PHE A 384 -18.83 17.44 -7.13
N ASN A 385 -19.03 17.98 -5.92
CA ASN A 385 -19.42 17.21 -4.73
C ASN A 385 -20.86 16.69 -4.82
N GLN A 386 -21.78 17.48 -5.38
CA GLN A 386 -23.15 17.01 -5.62
C GLN A 386 -23.20 15.88 -6.65
N ILE A 387 -22.50 16.06 -7.77
CA ILE A 387 -22.44 15.03 -8.82
C ILE A 387 -21.76 13.76 -8.31
N SER A 388 -20.67 13.87 -7.55
CA SER A 388 -20.00 12.70 -6.98
C SER A 388 -20.96 11.90 -6.08
N GLY A 389 -21.73 12.57 -5.21
CA GLY A 389 -22.74 11.94 -4.38
C GLY A 389 -23.80 11.15 -5.17
N TYR A 390 -24.43 11.77 -6.18
CA TYR A 390 -25.43 11.08 -7.00
C TYR A 390 -24.84 9.90 -7.81
N ILE A 391 -23.65 10.07 -8.37
CA ILE A 391 -22.95 9.02 -9.11
C ILE A 391 -22.63 7.84 -8.19
N ALA A 392 -22.05 8.12 -7.02
CA ALA A 392 -21.74 7.11 -6.02
C ALA A 392 -23.00 6.35 -5.64
N LEU A 393 -24.07 7.04 -5.24
CA LEU A 393 -25.32 6.41 -4.84
C LEU A 393 -25.87 5.48 -5.91
N ALA A 394 -26.04 5.96 -7.15
CA ALA A 394 -26.67 5.20 -8.23
C ALA A 394 -25.83 3.97 -8.62
N ILE A 395 -24.52 4.14 -8.81
CA ILE A 395 -23.63 3.07 -9.27
C ILE A 395 -23.35 2.07 -8.14
N LEU A 396 -23.15 2.54 -6.91
CA LEU A 396 -22.92 1.66 -5.76
C LEU A 396 -24.18 0.86 -5.40
N ALA A 397 -25.38 1.44 -5.49
CA ALA A 397 -26.62 0.67 -5.34
C ALA A 397 -26.72 -0.45 -6.39
N ALA A 398 -26.41 -0.16 -7.66
CA ALA A 398 -26.34 -1.19 -8.71
C ALA A 398 -25.26 -2.25 -8.40
N ALA A 399 -24.06 -1.85 -7.99
CA ALA A 399 -22.99 -2.77 -7.60
C ALA A 399 -23.35 -3.64 -6.39
N ALA A 400 -24.16 -3.13 -5.46
CA ALA A 400 -24.69 -3.89 -4.33
C ALA A 400 -25.65 -5.00 -4.81
N ALA A 401 -26.50 -4.69 -5.79
CA ALA A 401 -27.36 -5.69 -6.43
C ALA A 401 -26.54 -6.79 -7.14
N PHE A 402 -25.50 -6.41 -7.89
CA PHE A 402 -24.55 -7.37 -8.47
C PHE A 402 -23.91 -8.25 -7.39
N THR A 403 -23.50 -7.65 -6.27
CA THR A 403 -22.92 -8.35 -5.13
C THR A 403 -23.84 -9.41 -4.55
N ALA A 404 -25.09 -9.04 -4.27
CA ALA A 404 -26.09 -9.98 -3.80
C ALA A 404 -26.35 -11.10 -4.83
N PHE A 405 -26.39 -10.77 -6.12
CA PHE A 405 -26.63 -11.74 -7.20
C PHE A 405 -25.49 -12.77 -7.35
N TYR A 406 -24.23 -12.35 -7.54
CA TYR A 406 -23.15 -13.29 -7.80
C TYR A 406 -22.81 -14.14 -6.56
N MET A 407 -22.96 -13.58 -5.36
CA MET A 407 -22.74 -14.35 -4.13
C MET A 407 -23.83 -15.40 -3.93
N TRP A 408 -25.08 -15.07 -4.25
CA TRP A 408 -26.14 -16.07 -4.17
C TRP A 408 -26.01 -17.14 -5.28
N ARG A 409 -25.60 -16.75 -6.49
CA ARG A 409 -25.21 -17.71 -7.54
C ARG A 409 -24.16 -18.69 -7.04
N GLN A 410 -23.12 -18.20 -6.37
CA GLN A 410 -22.07 -19.03 -5.78
C GLN A 410 -22.64 -19.99 -4.71
N MET A 411 -23.56 -19.53 -3.84
CA MET A 411 -24.25 -20.39 -2.88
C MET A 411 -25.01 -21.54 -3.56
N GLU A 412 -25.75 -21.27 -4.64
CA GLU A 412 -26.51 -22.27 -5.41
C GLU A 412 -25.59 -23.27 -6.12
N LEU A 413 -24.46 -22.81 -6.66
CA LEU A 413 -23.48 -23.69 -7.31
C LEU A 413 -22.75 -24.59 -6.31
N VAL A 414 -22.34 -24.08 -5.16
CA VAL A 414 -21.49 -24.81 -4.20
C VAL A 414 -22.31 -25.72 -3.28
N PHE A 415 -23.34 -25.18 -2.63
CA PHE A 415 -23.97 -25.84 -1.47
C PHE A 415 -25.33 -26.47 -1.75
N TYR A 416 -26.13 -25.90 -2.66
CA TYR A 416 -27.48 -26.39 -2.96
C TYR A 416 -27.49 -27.39 -4.11
N GLY A 417 -28.66 -27.99 -4.36
CA GLY A 417 -28.84 -29.00 -5.39
C GLY A 417 -28.31 -30.38 -4.99
N LYS A 418 -28.02 -31.20 -6.00
CA LYS A 418 -27.40 -32.52 -5.82
C LYS A 418 -25.90 -32.43 -6.10
N PRO A 419 -25.07 -33.26 -5.46
CA PRO A 419 -23.67 -33.42 -5.85
C PRO A 419 -23.54 -33.71 -7.34
N ARG A 420 -22.66 -32.98 -8.04
CA ARG A 420 -22.48 -33.12 -9.49
C ARG A 420 -21.34 -34.04 -9.87
N THR A 421 -20.42 -34.29 -8.95
CA THR A 421 -19.29 -35.20 -9.10
C THR A 421 -19.26 -36.20 -7.95
N LYS A 422 -18.61 -37.35 -8.17
CA LYS A 422 -18.39 -38.33 -7.10
C LYS A 422 -17.54 -37.77 -5.96
N ALA A 423 -16.61 -36.88 -6.28
CA ALA A 423 -15.83 -36.15 -5.28
C ALA A 423 -16.74 -35.30 -4.37
N ALA A 424 -17.71 -34.57 -4.92
CA ALA A 424 -18.69 -33.82 -4.11
C ALA A 424 -19.58 -34.73 -3.24
N GLU A 425 -19.87 -35.96 -3.68
CA GLU A 425 -20.63 -36.94 -2.87
C GLU A 425 -19.85 -37.42 -1.64
N HIS A 426 -18.52 -37.52 -1.76
CA HIS A 426 -17.59 -37.99 -0.72
C HIS A 426 -16.91 -36.84 0.04
N ALA A 427 -17.21 -35.59 -0.30
CA ALA A 427 -16.74 -34.44 0.44
C ALA A 427 -17.23 -34.51 1.90
N HIS A 428 -16.35 -34.13 2.83
CA HIS A 428 -16.62 -34.13 4.26
C HIS A 428 -16.20 -32.80 4.89
N GLU A 429 -16.74 -32.54 6.08
CA GLU A 429 -16.47 -31.31 6.83
C GLU A 429 -14.99 -31.20 7.24
N SER A 430 -14.46 -29.98 7.28
CA SER A 430 -13.07 -29.77 7.70
C SER A 430 -12.87 -29.99 9.20
N SER A 431 -11.61 -30.20 9.58
CA SER A 431 -11.22 -30.41 10.98
C SER A 431 -11.52 -29.18 11.86
N PRO A 432 -11.60 -29.35 13.19
CA PRO A 432 -11.83 -28.25 14.13
C PRO A 432 -10.85 -27.08 14.00
N SER A 433 -9.61 -27.33 13.60
CA SER A 433 -8.61 -26.28 13.39
C SER A 433 -8.96 -25.33 12.24
N MET A 434 -9.77 -25.76 11.28
CA MET A 434 -10.30 -24.90 10.22
C MET A 434 -11.66 -24.32 10.60
N THR A 435 -12.56 -25.11 11.20
CA THR A 435 -13.93 -24.67 11.47
C THR A 435 -14.07 -23.70 12.65
N ILE A 436 -13.23 -23.79 13.68
CA ILE A 436 -13.24 -22.85 14.81
C ILE A 436 -12.97 -21.40 14.36
N PRO A 437 -11.91 -21.11 13.57
CA PRO A 437 -11.72 -19.78 12.98
C PRO A 437 -12.93 -19.28 12.16
N LEU A 438 -13.59 -20.16 11.39
CA LEU A 438 -14.79 -19.79 10.63
C LEU A 438 -15.94 -19.38 11.53
N ILE A 439 -16.16 -20.09 12.64
CA ILE A 439 -17.22 -19.76 13.61
C ILE A 439 -16.94 -18.39 14.24
N ILE A 440 -15.71 -18.14 14.68
CA ILE A 440 -15.31 -16.87 15.29
C ILE A 440 -15.51 -15.71 14.30
N LEU A 441 -15.04 -15.85 13.07
CA LEU A 441 -15.23 -14.84 12.03
C LEU A 441 -16.71 -14.68 11.63
N GLY A 442 -17.49 -15.76 11.70
CA GLY A 442 -18.95 -15.74 11.54
C GLY A 442 -19.63 -14.88 12.59
N LEU A 443 -19.24 -15.03 13.86
CA LEU A 443 -19.75 -14.18 14.95
C LEU A 443 -19.41 -12.70 14.71
N PHE A 444 -18.17 -12.37 14.33
CA PHE A 444 -17.82 -11.00 13.98
C PHE A 444 -18.59 -10.47 12.77
N SER A 445 -18.86 -11.31 11.77
CA SER A 445 -19.65 -10.93 10.59
C SER A 445 -21.12 -10.63 10.93
N ILE A 446 -21.61 -11.08 12.07
CA ILE A 446 -22.93 -10.73 12.61
C ILE A 446 -22.82 -9.46 13.47
N PHE A 447 -21.90 -9.44 14.44
CA PHE A 447 -21.92 -8.45 15.50
C PHE A 447 -21.06 -7.21 15.28
N ALA A 448 -20.01 -7.27 14.45
CA ALA A 448 -19.08 -6.15 14.28
C ALA A 448 -19.76 -4.89 13.71
N GLY A 449 -20.89 -5.04 13.00
CA GLY A 449 -21.67 -3.91 12.50
C GLY A 449 -22.32 -3.07 13.60
N PHE A 450 -22.70 -3.68 14.73
CA PHE A 450 -23.30 -2.93 15.84
C PHE A 450 -22.31 -1.99 16.54
N PHE A 451 -21.02 -2.07 16.21
CA PHE A 451 -20.01 -1.17 16.76
C PHE A 451 -20.15 0.26 16.26
N ASN A 452 -20.77 0.48 15.09
CA ASN A 452 -21.14 1.80 14.58
C ASN A 452 -22.67 1.93 14.44
N THR A 453 -23.41 1.53 15.47
CA THR A 453 -24.87 1.64 15.45
C THR A 453 -25.31 3.10 15.34
N PRO A 454 -26.18 3.45 14.39
CA PRO A 454 -26.71 4.81 14.31
C PRO A 454 -27.68 5.15 15.44
N SER A 455 -27.73 6.42 15.83
CA SER A 455 -28.65 6.92 16.87
C SER A 455 -30.12 6.69 16.51
N GLY A 456 -30.95 6.33 17.50
CA GLY A 456 -32.40 6.19 17.33
C GLY A 456 -32.88 5.00 16.49
N VAL A 457 -31.99 4.09 16.06
CA VAL A 457 -32.37 2.91 15.26
C VAL A 457 -32.71 1.73 16.16
N LEU A 458 -34.00 1.38 16.23
CA LEU A 458 -34.53 0.20 16.94
C LEU A 458 -34.12 0.09 18.42
N GLY A 459 -33.68 1.20 19.05
CA GLY A 459 -33.16 1.21 20.43
C GLY A 459 -31.82 0.49 20.60
N LEU A 460 -31.13 0.17 19.49
CA LEU A 460 -29.86 -0.54 19.51
C LEU A 460 -28.72 0.34 20.03
N ASP A 461 -28.84 1.65 19.86
CA ASP A 461 -27.96 2.67 20.41
C ASP A 461 -27.90 2.62 21.94
N GLY A 462 -29.02 2.31 22.61
CA GLY A 462 -29.05 2.10 24.06
C GLY A 462 -28.29 0.85 24.53
N ILE A 463 -28.10 -0.14 23.65
CA ILE A 463 -27.43 -1.42 23.98
C ILE A 463 -25.94 -1.35 23.62
N PHE A 464 -25.62 -0.86 22.43
CA PHE A 464 -24.28 -0.90 21.85
C PHE A 464 -23.54 0.45 21.89
N GLY A 465 -24.25 1.54 22.17
CA GLY A 465 -23.75 2.91 22.04
C GLY A 465 -23.88 3.42 20.61
N ALA A 466 -24.28 4.69 20.46
CA ALA A 466 -24.36 5.35 19.16
C ALA A 466 -22.95 5.67 18.63
N HIS A 467 -22.70 5.42 17.34
CA HIS A 467 -21.55 5.93 16.58
C HIS A 467 -20.15 5.75 17.18
N ARG A 468 -19.93 4.74 18.04
CA ARG A 468 -18.65 4.52 18.76
C ARG A 468 -17.44 4.39 17.84
N PHE A 469 -17.61 3.78 16.67
CA PHE A 469 -16.53 3.66 15.70
C PHE A 469 -16.17 5.02 15.10
N GLY A 470 -17.17 5.84 14.74
CA GLY A 470 -16.96 7.21 14.30
C GLY A 470 -16.23 8.03 15.36
N GLU A 471 -16.70 8.01 16.60
CA GLU A 471 -16.09 8.71 17.73
C GLU A 471 -14.62 8.30 17.96
N PHE A 472 -14.32 7.00 17.84
CA PHE A 472 -12.96 6.48 17.94
C PHE A 472 -12.04 7.01 16.83
N LEU A 473 -12.59 7.32 15.65
CA LEU A 473 -11.82 7.80 14.50
C LEU A 473 -11.65 9.32 14.44
N ILE A 474 -12.48 10.12 15.12
CA ILE A 474 -12.42 11.59 15.10
C ILE A 474 -10.99 12.14 15.33
N PRO A 475 -10.20 11.64 16.30
CA PRO A 475 -8.83 12.16 16.50
C PRO A 475 -7.89 11.90 15.31
N SER A 476 -8.21 10.91 14.48
CA SER A 476 -7.36 10.44 13.38
C SER A 476 -7.85 10.86 11.99
N VAL A 477 -9.04 11.43 11.88
CA VAL A 477 -9.69 11.79 10.62
C VAL A 477 -10.26 13.20 10.76
N SER A 478 -9.58 14.18 10.16
CA SER A 478 -9.87 15.61 10.37
C SER A 478 -11.26 16.05 9.90
N TYR A 479 -11.81 15.37 8.89
CA TYR A 479 -13.14 15.62 8.32
C TYR A 479 -14.08 14.44 8.60
N ALA A 480 -14.01 13.88 9.82
CA ALA A 480 -14.93 12.84 10.24
C ALA A 480 -16.33 13.43 10.48
N HIS A 481 -17.29 13.07 9.64
CA HIS A 481 -18.70 13.28 9.95
C HIS A 481 -19.34 11.97 10.39
N ILE A 482 -20.33 12.10 11.27
CA ILE A 482 -21.13 10.98 11.75
C ILE A 482 -22.36 10.89 10.85
N GLY A 483 -22.48 9.81 10.09
CA GLY A 483 -23.60 9.61 9.17
C GLY A 483 -24.92 9.38 9.91
N GLU A 484 -25.99 10.05 9.46
CA GLU A 484 -27.36 9.81 9.95
C GLU A 484 -27.99 8.60 9.26
N PHE A 485 -28.83 7.86 9.99
CA PHE A 485 -29.52 6.71 9.41
C PHE A 485 -30.74 7.11 8.60
N ASN A 486 -30.78 6.68 7.33
CA ASN A 486 -31.89 6.97 6.43
C ASN A 486 -32.70 5.71 6.13
N TRP A 487 -33.89 5.60 6.76
CA TRP A 487 -34.80 4.46 6.59
C TRP A 487 -35.18 4.17 5.14
N LEU A 488 -35.36 5.21 4.32
CA LEU A 488 -35.77 5.03 2.93
C LEU A 488 -34.66 4.36 2.13
N LEU A 489 -33.42 4.81 2.31
CA LEU A 489 -32.24 4.22 1.66
C LEU A 489 -31.98 2.81 2.17
N ALA A 490 -32.06 2.59 3.48
CA ALA A 490 -31.85 1.28 4.10
C ALA A 490 -32.87 0.24 3.59
N ILE A 491 -34.16 0.59 3.56
CA ILE A 491 -35.21 -0.29 3.04
C ILE A 491 -35.05 -0.50 1.54
N GLY A 492 -34.70 0.55 0.79
CA GLY A 492 -34.46 0.49 -0.65
C GLY A 492 -33.29 -0.43 -1.01
N ALA A 493 -32.14 -0.27 -0.35
CA ALA A 493 -30.96 -1.08 -0.53
C ALA A 493 -31.18 -2.54 -0.11
N LEU A 494 -31.86 -2.77 1.02
CA LEU A 494 -32.22 -4.11 1.48
C LEU A 494 -33.16 -4.80 0.48
N SER A 495 -34.19 -4.08 -0.01
CA SER A 495 -35.13 -4.60 -1.00
C SER A 495 -34.43 -4.94 -2.32
N LEU A 496 -33.48 -4.11 -2.75
CA LEU A 496 -32.66 -4.35 -3.94
C LEU A 496 -31.78 -5.60 -3.77
N GLY A 497 -31.12 -5.75 -2.62
CA GLY A 497 -30.31 -6.93 -2.29
C GLY A 497 -31.13 -8.22 -2.25
N LEU A 498 -32.29 -8.21 -1.56
CA LEU A 498 -33.21 -9.34 -1.51
C LEU A 498 -33.79 -9.67 -2.89
N GLY A 499 -34.12 -8.65 -3.69
CA GLY A 499 -34.57 -8.80 -5.07
C GLY A 499 -33.50 -9.48 -5.94
N ALA A 500 -32.24 -9.05 -5.84
CA ALA A 500 -31.12 -9.67 -6.55
C ALA A 500 -30.88 -11.14 -6.12
N ILE A 501 -30.97 -11.44 -4.82
CA ILE A 501 -30.93 -12.81 -4.30
C ILE A 501 -32.08 -13.65 -4.87
N PHE A 502 -33.30 -13.11 -4.89
CA PHE A 502 -34.46 -13.79 -5.45
C PHE A 502 -34.28 -14.10 -6.94
N VAL A 503 -33.81 -13.12 -7.73
CA VAL A 503 -33.51 -13.31 -9.15
C VAL A 503 -32.44 -14.37 -9.35
N ALA A 504 -31.32 -14.32 -8.62
CA ALA A 504 -30.28 -15.35 -8.67
C ALA A 504 -30.86 -16.74 -8.33
N ARG A 505 -31.65 -16.86 -7.26
CA ARG A 505 -32.30 -18.11 -6.87
C ARG A 505 -33.30 -18.62 -7.91
N SER A 506 -34.01 -17.73 -8.61
CA SER A 506 -34.95 -18.13 -9.67
C SER A 506 -34.24 -18.74 -10.88
N ILE A 507 -33.02 -18.27 -11.17
CA ILE A 507 -32.20 -18.71 -12.31
C ILE A 507 -31.43 -19.99 -11.96
N TYR A 508 -30.73 -20.02 -10.82
CA TYR A 508 -29.81 -21.10 -10.44
C TYR A 508 -30.40 -22.14 -9.48
N GLY A 509 -31.49 -21.80 -8.77
CA GLY A 509 -32.08 -22.67 -7.76
C GLY A 509 -32.85 -23.86 -8.32
N HIS A 510 -33.38 -24.69 -7.42
CA HIS A 510 -34.20 -25.88 -7.75
C HIS A 510 -33.53 -26.87 -8.72
N GLY A 511 -32.20 -26.98 -8.67
CA GLY A 511 -31.43 -27.91 -9.52
C GLY A 511 -31.12 -27.38 -10.91
N LYS A 512 -31.38 -26.09 -11.20
CA LYS A 512 -31.08 -25.43 -12.49
C LYS A 512 -29.69 -24.81 -12.56
N ALA A 513 -28.84 -25.04 -11.57
CA ALA A 513 -27.55 -24.39 -11.42
C ALA A 513 -26.62 -24.57 -12.65
N LEU A 514 -26.74 -25.70 -13.34
CA LEU A 514 -26.13 -25.95 -14.65
C LEU A 514 -27.19 -26.51 -15.59
N THR A 515 -27.09 -26.16 -16.87
CA THR A 515 -27.91 -26.77 -17.92
C THR A 515 -27.49 -28.22 -18.16
N ALA A 516 -28.34 -28.99 -18.87
CA ALA A 516 -28.03 -30.38 -19.23
C ALA A 516 -26.71 -30.53 -20.02
N ASP A 517 -26.33 -29.49 -20.77
CA ASP A 517 -25.07 -29.44 -21.54
C ASP A 517 -23.87 -28.95 -20.72
N GLY A 518 -24.02 -28.73 -19.40
CA GLY A 518 -22.96 -28.23 -18.53
C GLY A 518 -22.64 -26.73 -18.68
N ARG A 519 -23.50 -25.97 -19.37
CA ARG A 519 -23.37 -24.50 -19.53
C ARG A 519 -24.06 -23.73 -18.40
N ASP A 520 -23.63 -22.51 -18.15
CA ASP A 520 -24.34 -21.57 -17.26
C ASP A 520 -25.73 -21.28 -17.82
N PRO A 521 -26.80 -21.22 -16.99
CA PRO A 521 -28.12 -20.78 -17.43
C PRO A 521 -28.14 -19.46 -18.19
N LEU A 522 -27.33 -18.48 -17.78
CA LEU A 522 -27.21 -17.19 -18.47
C LEU A 522 -26.47 -17.30 -19.81
N GLN A 523 -25.59 -18.29 -19.97
CA GLN A 523 -24.91 -18.56 -21.24
C GLN A 523 -25.85 -19.26 -22.23
N ALA A 524 -26.75 -20.11 -21.73
CA ALA A 524 -27.64 -20.92 -22.55
C ALA A 524 -28.81 -20.12 -23.16
N MET A 525 -29.22 -19.02 -22.53
CA MET A 525 -30.25 -18.11 -23.04
C MET A 525 -29.66 -17.20 -24.13
N PRO A 526 -30.23 -17.16 -25.35
CA PRO A 526 -29.73 -16.33 -26.45
C PRO A 526 -29.61 -14.85 -26.10
N GLU A 527 -30.52 -14.32 -25.29
CA GLU A 527 -30.60 -12.91 -24.91
C GLU A 527 -29.45 -12.49 -23.98
N THR A 528 -28.97 -13.39 -23.12
CA THR A 528 -27.93 -13.10 -22.12
C THR A 528 -26.57 -13.69 -22.46
N SER A 529 -26.48 -14.56 -23.46
CA SER A 529 -25.26 -15.29 -23.82
C SER A 529 -24.06 -14.38 -24.12
N ALA A 530 -24.29 -13.30 -24.85
CA ALA A 530 -23.23 -12.34 -25.19
C ALA A 530 -22.72 -11.58 -23.94
N ILE A 531 -23.65 -11.15 -23.09
CA ILE A 531 -23.34 -10.43 -21.85
C ILE A 531 -22.57 -11.33 -20.88
N TRP A 532 -23.02 -12.57 -20.72
CA TRP A 532 -22.33 -13.56 -19.89
C TRP A 532 -20.92 -13.86 -20.44
N SER A 533 -20.78 -13.97 -21.77
CA SER A 533 -19.47 -14.22 -22.39
C SER A 533 -18.48 -13.08 -22.14
N LEU A 534 -18.95 -11.82 -22.15
CA LEU A 534 -18.15 -10.66 -21.77
C LEU A 534 -17.72 -10.70 -20.29
N ALA A 535 -18.63 -11.05 -19.39
CA ALA A 535 -18.32 -11.20 -17.97
C ALA A 535 -17.29 -12.31 -17.73
N ASN A 536 -17.48 -13.47 -18.37
CA ASN A 536 -16.56 -14.61 -18.28
C ASN A 536 -15.18 -14.28 -18.87
N ALA A 537 -15.13 -13.51 -19.97
CA ALA A 537 -13.90 -13.01 -20.59
C ALA A 537 -13.28 -11.80 -19.85
N ARG A 538 -13.74 -11.47 -18.63
CA ARG A 538 -13.20 -10.37 -17.80
C ARG A 538 -13.19 -9.02 -18.53
N LEU A 539 -14.19 -8.78 -19.39
CA LEU A 539 -14.29 -7.60 -20.27
C LEU A 539 -13.08 -7.39 -21.21
N TYR A 540 -12.29 -8.43 -21.46
CA TYR A 540 -11.06 -8.40 -22.27
C TYR A 540 -9.97 -7.45 -21.75
N TRP A 541 -9.95 -7.14 -20.45
CA TRP A 541 -8.93 -6.28 -19.86
C TRP A 541 -7.53 -6.89 -19.99
N ASP A 542 -7.37 -8.18 -19.72
CA ASP A 542 -6.06 -8.84 -19.79
C ASP A 542 -5.49 -8.81 -21.20
N GLU A 543 -6.33 -9.09 -22.21
CA GLU A 543 -5.95 -9.05 -23.62
C GLU A 543 -5.63 -7.62 -24.07
N PHE A 544 -6.34 -6.63 -23.52
CA PHE A 544 -6.02 -5.22 -23.74
C PHE A 544 -4.63 -4.87 -23.20
N TYR A 545 -4.31 -5.23 -21.95
CA TYR A 545 -2.98 -5.00 -21.37
C TYR A 545 -1.88 -5.74 -22.11
N ASP A 546 -2.11 -7.02 -22.46
CA ASP A 546 -1.14 -7.82 -23.21
C ASP A 546 -0.79 -7.14 -24.55
N ARG A 547 -1.83 -6.72 -25.29
CA ARG A 547 -1.65 -6.16 -26.63
C ARG A 547 -1.05 -4.76 -26.62
N ILE A 548 -1.50 -3.89 -25.71
CA ILE A 548 -1.19 -2.45 -25.74
C ILE A 548 0.04 -2.12 -24.89
N ILE A 549 0.28 -2.83 -23.79
CA ILE A 549 1.37 -2.53 -22.85
C ILE A 549 2.47 -3.59 -22.94
N ILE A 550 2.14 -4.87 -22.72
CA ILE A 550 3.15 -5.93 -22.53
C ILE A 550 3.92 -6.21 -23.81
N ARG A 551 3.25 -6.45 -24.95
CA ARG A 551 3.93 -6.76 -26.22
C ARG A 551 4.82 -5.63 -26.73
N PRO A 552 4.39 -4.35 -26.72
CA PRO A 552 5.28 -3.25 -27.10
C PRO A 552 6.47 -3.11 -26.16
N TYR A 553 6.27 -3.26 -24.84
CA TYR A 553 7.35 -3.25 -23.86
C TYR A 553 8.37 -4.35 -24.11
N GLN A 554 7.92 -5.59 -24.33
CA GLN A 554 8.79 -6.72 -24.65
C GLN A 554 9.58 -6.49 -25.94
N ARG A 555 8.92 -5.99 -27.01
CA ARG A 555 9.62 -5.66 -28.26
C ARG A 555 10.69 -4.60 -28.07
N LEU A 556 10.41 -3.56 -27.29
CA LEU A 556 11.38 -2.54 -26.97
C LEU A 556 12.54 -3.13 -26.14
N GLY A 557 12.24 -3.96 -25.15
CA GLY A 557 13.24 -4.66 -24.34
C GLY A 557 14.16 -5.54 -25.18
N THR A 558 13.59 -6.36 -26.07
CA THR A 558 14.34 -7.19 -27.02
C THR A 558 15.16 -6.34 -27.99
N PHE A 559 14.63 -5.21 -28.49
CA PHE A 559 15.40 -4.29 -29.34
C PHE A 559 16.59 -3.68 -28.59
N LEU A 560 16.39 -3.21 -27.36
CA LEU A 560 17.46 -2.63 -26.55
C LEU A 560 18.53 -3.67 -26.19
N ALA A 561 18.13 -4.90 -25.86
CA ALA A 561 19.07 -5.97 -25.55
C ALA A 561 19.82 -6.47 -26.79
N ASP A 562 19.11 -6.88 -27.84
CA ASP A 562 19.75 -7.59 -28.96
C ASP A 562 20.42 -6.62 -29.93
N THR A 563 19.80 -5.47 -30.20
CA THR A 563 20.30 -4.53 -31.23
C THR A 563 21.24 -3.50 -30.62
N LEU A 564 20.81 -2.82 -29.55
CA LEU A 564 21.61 -1.73 -28.98
C LEU A 564 22.76 -2.26 -28.13
N ASP A 565 22.49 -3.15 -27.18
CA ASP A 565 23.53 -3.68 -26.29
C ASP A 565 24.42 -4.70 -27.02
N TRP A 566 23.84 -5.76 -27.57
CA TRP A 566 24.65 -6.83 -28.19
C TRP A 566 25.26 -6.43 -29.53
N ALA A 567 24.45 -6.11 -30.54
CA ALA A 567 24.97 -5.87 -31.89
C ALA A 567 25.76 -4.55 -32.01
N PHE A 568 25.31 -3.47 -31.36
CA PHE A 568 25.96 -2.16 -31.49
C PHE A 568 27.06 -1.94 -30.44
N LEU A 569 26.74 -2.03 -29.15
CA LEU A 569 27.74 -1.74 -28.10
C LEU A 569 28.81 -2.84 -28.00
N HIS A 570 28.42 -4.11 -27.90
CA HIS A 570 29.37 -5.21 -27.76
C HIS A 570 30.11 -5.51 -29.09
N ASP A 571 29.40 -5.89 -30.16
CA ASP A 571 30.06 -6.38 -31.37
C ASP A 571 30.71 -5.27 -32.20
N TYR A 572 30.05 -4.12 -32.34
CA TYR A 572 30.57 -3.02 -33.14
C TYR A 572 31.52 -2.13 -32.33
N VAL A 573 31.07 -1.52 -31.23
CA VAL A 573 31.91 -0.59 -30.47
C VAL A 573 33.05 -1.32 -29.75
N HIS A 574 32.75 -2.30 -28.90
CA HIS A 574 33.79 -2.98 -28.13
C HIS A 574 34.70 -3.84 -29.00
N ASP A 575 34.15 -4.83 -29.71
CA ASP A 575 34.99 -5.78 -30.43
C ASP A 575 35.64 -5.18 -31.68
N THR A 576 34.89 -4.38 -32.43
CA THR A 576 35.37 -3.87 -33.72
C THR A 576 36.12 -2.54 -33.59
N VAL A 577 35.62 -1.57 -32.82
CA VAL A 577 36.30 -0.27 -32.68
C VAL A 577 37.40 -0.33 -31.63
N ILE A 578 37.11 -0.84 -30.42
CA ILE A 578 38.07 -0.80 -29.31
C ILE A 578 39.07 -1.95 -29.43
N TYR A 579 38.64 -3.20 -29.36
CA TYR A 579 39.53 -4.36 -29.28
C TYR A 579 40.37 -4.53 -30.55
N LYS A 580 39.74 -4.63 -31.73
CA LYS A 580 40.48 -4.71 -33.00
C LYS A 580 41.31 -3.46 -33.26
N GLY A 581 40.78 -2.26 -32.95
CA GLY A 581 41.52 -1.01 -33.10
C GLY A 581 42.79 -0.99 -32.24
N PHE A 582 42.67 -1.31 -30.95
CA PHE A 582 43.79 -1.34 -30.01
C PHE A 582 44.80 -2.42 -30.36
N ASN A 583 44.36 -3.63 -30.73
CA ASN A 583 45.26 -4.69 -31.17
C ASN A 583 45.97 -4.33 -32.47
N THR A 584 45.30 -3.67 -33.43
CA THR A 584 45.93 -3.23 -34.68
C THR A 584 47.03 -2.21 -34.39
N VAL A 585 46.76 -1.22 -33.52
CA VAL A 585 47.78 -0.25 -33.08
C VAL A 585 48.92 -0.95 -32.32
N GLY A 586 48.57 -1.87 -31.42
CA GLY A 586 49.51 -2.68 -30.66
C GLY A 586 50.43 -3.50 -31.57
N GLU A 587 49.89 -4.18 -32.58
CA GLU A 587 50.66 -4.92 -33.56
C GLU A 587 51.55 -4.02 -34.43
N ILE A 588 51.06 -2.85 -34.84
CA ILE A 588 51.85 -1.87 -35.62
C ILE A 588 53.03 -1.35 -34.80
N LEU A 589 52.89 -1.18 -33.49
CA LEU A 589 53.96 -0.70 -32.60
C LEU A 589 54.89 -1.83 -32.16
N SER A 590 54.35 -3.01 -31.82
CA SER A 590 55.12 -4.13 -31.26
C SER A 590 55.88 -4.90 -32.33
N ARG A 591 55.28 -5.21 -33.49
CA ARG A 591 55.96 -6.02 -34.52
C ARG A 591 57.29 -5.41 -35.00
N PRO A 592 57.40 -4.12 -35.34
CA PRO A 592 58.69 -3.57 -35.77
C PRO A 592 59.71 -3.47 -34.62
N PHE A 593 59.25 -3.27 -33.38
CA PHE A 593 60.14 -3.10 -32.23
C PHE A 593 60.59 -4.44 -31.63
N ASP A 594 59.66 -5.34 -31.29
CA ASP A 594 59.99 -6.66 -30.71
C ASP A 594 60.70 -7.54 -31.73
N LEU A 595 60.07 -7.83 -32.88
CA LEU A 595 60.64 -8.74 -33.88
C LEU A 595 61.81 -8.11 -34.64
N GLY A 596 61.80 -6.78 -34.81
CA GLY A 596 62.85 -6.06 -35.54
C GLY A 596 64.04 -5.72 -34.66
N VAL A 597 63.81 -4.94 -33.59
CA VAL A 597 64.89 -4.35 -32.77
C VAL A 597 65.35 -5.32 -31.69
N ILE A 598 64.44 -5.82 -30.85
CA ILE A 598 64.82 -6.68 -29.70
C ILE A 598 65.38 -8.00 -30.20
N ASP A 599 64.62 -8.72 -31.04
CA ASP A 599 65.08 -9.98 -31.62
C ASP A 599 66.31 -9.78 -32.50
N GLY A 600 66.40 -8.65 -33.21
CA GLY A 600 67.57 -8.27 -33.99
C GLY A 600 68.84 -8.14 -33.13
N ILE A 601 68.73 -7.51 -31.96
CA ILE A 601 69.84 -7.34 -31.00
C ILE A 601 70.22 -8.69 -30.40
N VAL A 602 69.26 -9.46 -29.89
CA VAL A 602 69.53 -10.76 -29.25
C VAL A 602 70.16 -11.73 -30.24
N ASN A 603 69.58 -11.88 -31.44
CA ASN A 603 70.15 -12.72 -32.49
C ASN A 603 71.46 -12.14 -33.04
N GLY A 604 71.66 -10.82 -32.98
CA GLY A 604 72.91 -10.15 -33.29
C GLY A 604 74.03 -10.56 -32.33
N ILE A 605 73.77 -10.52 -31.02
CA ILE A 605 74.70 -10.95 -29.98
C ILE A 605 75.02 -12.45 -30.13
N ALA A 606 74.01 -13.30 -30.36
CA ALA A 606 74.23 -14.71 -30.60
C ALA A 606 75.13 -14.97 -31.83
N ARG A 607 74.90 -14.25 -32.92
CA ARG A 607 75.76 -14.30 -34.13
C ARG A 607 77.18 -13.81 -33.84
N LEU A 608 77.34 -12.75 -33.05
CA LEU A 608 78.64 -12.22 -32.66
C LEU A 608 79.43 -13.22 -31.81
N ILE A 609 78.80 -13.80 -30.79
CA ILE A 609 79.42 -14.82 -29.93
C ILE A 609 79.77 -16.07 -30.77
N GLY A 610 78.86 -16.51 -31.64
CA GLY A 610 79.12 -17.63 -32.56
C GLY A 610 80.31 -17.37 -33.48
N TRP A 611 80.42 -16.16 -34.02
CA TRP A 611 81.55 -15.73 -34.83
C TRP A 611 82.85 -15.68 -34.01
N LEU A 612 82.83 -15.09 -32.81
CA LEU A 612 83.99 -15.01 -31.91
C LEU A 612 84.48 -16.41 -31.51
N SER A 613 83.57 -17.30 -31.09
CA SER A 613 83.85 -18.70 -30.80
C SER A 613 84.48 -19.41 -32.01
N GLY A 614 83.96 -19.16 -33.21
CA GLY A 614 84.52 -19.67 -34.46
C GLY A 614 85.96 -19.21 -34.73
N GLN A 615 86.32 -17.97 -34.36
CA GLN A 615 87.70 -17.49 -34.44
C GLN A 615 88.59 -18.05 -33.32
N PHE A 616 88.12 -18.05 -32.07
CA PHE A 616 88.86 -18.61 -30.94
C PHE A 616 89.15 -20.11 -31.10
N ARG A 617 88.22 -20.87 -31.71
CA ARG A 617 88.43 -22.28 -32.02
C ARG A 617 89.63 -22.50 -32.94
N LYS A 618 89.94 -21.57 -33.85
CA LYS A 618 91.12 -21.67 -34.73
C LYS A 618 92.45 -21.50 -33.98
N VAL A 619 92.44 -20.91 -32.78
CA VAL A 619 93.63 -20.82 -31.92
C VAL A 619 94.07 -22.21 -31.43
N GLN A 620 93.12 -23.13 -31.25
CA GLN A 620 93.40 -24.54 -30.96
C GLN A 620 93.71 -25.32 -32.24
N THR A 621 94.97 -25.30 -32.67
CA THR A 621 95.42 -25.97 -33.89
C THR A 621 95.82 -27.44 -33.70
N GLY A 622 95.83 -27.94 -32.46
CA GLY A 622 96.23 -29.31 -32.12
C GLY A 622 97.74 -29.56 -32.11
N TYR A 623 98.57 -28.59 -32.54
CA TYR A 623 100.02 -28.70 -32.53
C TYR A 623 100.60 -28.40 -31.14
N VAL A 624 101.29 -29.38 -30.53
CA VAL A 624 101.92 -29.27 -29.19
C VAL A 624 102.86 -28.05 -29.07
N ARG A 625 103.56 -27.70 -30.16
CA ARG A 625 104.45 -26.53 -30.21
C ARG A 625 103.72 -25.22 -29.95
N THR A 626 102.50 -25.05 -30.45
CA THR A 626 101.70 -23.84 -30.26
C THR A 626 101.30 -23.67 -28.80
N TYR A 627 100.97 -24.76 -28.10
CA TYR A 627 100.65 -24.73 -26.67
C TYR A 627 101.87 -24.38 -25.81
N ALA A 628 103.05 -24.91 -26.13
CA ALA A 628 104.28 -24.57 -25.40
C ALA A 628 104.62 -23.06 -25.53
N VAL A 629 104.50 -22.51 -26.73
CA VAL A 629 104.68 -21.05 -26.98
C VAL A 629 103.63 -20.24 -26.22
N ALA A 630 102.35 -20.66 -26.24
CA ALA A 630 101.28 -19.97 -25.52
C ALA A 630 101.49 -19.98 -23.99
N LEU A 631 101.98 -21.10 -23.43
CA LEU A 631 102.27 -21.22 -22.00
C LEU A 631 103.46 -20.33 -21.61
N LEU A 632 104.52 -20.30 -22.42
CA LEU A 632 105.67 -19.42 -22.20
C LEU A 632 105.27 -17.94 -22.31
N LEU A 633 104.50 -17.55 -23.33
CA LEU A 633 103.92 -16.21 -23.44
C LEU A 633 103.03 -15.89 -22.24
N GLY A 634 102.20 -16.84 -21.78
CA GLY A 634 101.36 -16.68 -20.60
C GLY A 634 102.18 -16.41 -19.33
N VAL A 635 103.28 -17.14 -19.11
CA VAL A 635 104.21 -16.90 -18.00
C VAL A 635 104.85 -15.52 -18.12
N VAL A 636 105.31 -15.13 -19.32
CA VAL A 636 105.89 -13.81 -19.56
C VAL A 636 104.87 -12.69 -19.29
N VAL A 637 103.62 -12.84 -19.75
CA VAL A 637 102.54 -11.86 -19.51
C VAL A 637 102.21 -11.78 -18.02
N VAL A 638 102.10 -12.90 -17.32
CA VAL A 638 101.87 -12.92 -15.86
C VAL A 638 103.02 -12.24 -15.13
N LEU A 639 104.27 -12.52 -15.50
CA LEU A 639 105.44 -11.83 -14.93
C LEU A 639 105.41 -10.33 -15.23
N ILE A 640 105.07 -9.91 -16.46
CA ILE A 640 104.92 -8.50 -16.81
C ILE A 640 103.82 -7.85 -15.98
N ILE A 641 102.64 -8.48 -15.84
CA ILE A 641 101.52 -7.96 -15.03
C ILE A 641 101.89 -7.90 -13.55
N MET A 642 102.61 -8.89 -13.03
CA MET A 642 103.08 -8.92 -11.64
C MET A 642 104.21 -7.92 -11.35
N LEU A 643 105.08 -7.67 -12.34
CA LEU A 643 106.19 -6.74 -12.22
C LEU A 643 105.81 -5.31 -12.63
N LEU A 644 104.72 -5.10 -13.36
CA LEU A 644 104.25 -3.76 -13.77
C LEU A 644 104.08 -2.83 -12.55
N PRO A 645 103.42 -3.25 -11.46
CA PRO A 645 103.28 -2.43 -10.25
C PRO A 645 104.61 -2.19 -9.52
N LEU A 646 105.60 -3.08 -9.68
CA LEU A 646 106.95 -2.93 -9.12
C LEU A 646 107.83 -2.00 -9.96
N ALA A 647 107.65 -1.98 -11.29
CA ALA A 647 108.31 -1.07 -12.21
C ALA A 647 107.68 0.34 -12.24
N GLN A 648 106.43 0.47 -11.79
CA GLN A 648 105.74 1.76 -11.65
C GLN A 648 105.96 2.44 -10.28
N ASN A 649 106.47 1.70 -9.28
CA ASN A 649 106.71 2.18 -7.90
C ASN A 649 108.18 2.08 -7.45
N GLY A 650 109.12 2.05 -8.41
CA GLY A 650 110.56 1.98 -8.18
C GLY A 650 111.34 2.93 -9.09
#